data_AF-A0A0X2NKB4-F1
#
_entry.id   AF-A0A0X2NKB4-F1
#
_cell.length_a   1.000
_cell.length_b   1.000
_cell.length_c   1.000
_cell.angle_alpha   90.00
_cell.angle_beta   90.00
_cell.angle_gamma   90.00
#
_symmetry.space_group_name_H-M   'P 1'
#
loop_
_entity.id
_entity.type
_entity.pdbx_description
1 polymer ?
#
loop_
_entity_poly.entity_id
_entity_poly.type
_entity_poly.pdbx_seq_one_letter_code
_entity_poly.pdbx_strand_id
1 'polypeptide(L)'
;MPSTRSLRLASAAALTAALPLVGIATVPVTVLPAAVADDNSQCQAVSSATMDWGIKQSFRNYLTGPIAAGGWDLNGVTYNGSAKNAEDGAFHFTADAAKAAVQGDDADLPLKGTMTLTGHGGIINVTLSHFTLQVRADRAQLLADARYIGTDPEAIVGSISGQPAFTQKPVATFSLQNTLGRSGSGDGTTTLAGQSWIHENLNKALLGSYGEGKNDGDPVKITVKTSGAGDCAVDSSAVMATSAGQTDATSADSTPASTPAAPAQEVTRPAAQQTTPAAGGTTDGTTCDAVTGASVGWGLKQSFRSYLTGPIAMGSWNLNGVDFSGSEGGADGQFQFAADPSAVKVSGTDADIPLQGSMNLTGHFGALDITYSNMKVKVRGATAQFIADYTSTTVSSFTPGATVTGADTGTQVPIAQFELSSPITENAANSGTVNLSGPGYITEDGNRSLGGNYGEGNNEADPINVTLNTSGEGCGIGTGGGLDDITSAGQATSGGSGSAAEGTGTPDLGMSPRVSGTASTSGANSAGESDTTCTAENGDRKVAETRMGWGIKDSFRAYIRGSIAKGDWTTTGGAVYSEGNFVFSGAGDAAGTVTTADGGVTAGTLKFGGSVLFTGHEGVLRTVISDPEIRINGSTGTLVANVESNDTAGNPNDFGRVVIADLAVTEATVADGIVDGSASATLSAEGSDALAGYYAAGESLDPVSFRAALSDDCDGDSAATLGDKPEDESDKDDGKDDARGNGKVNVTDAAAESGSDDDEDTGLMAFVKDPSSMVPSVIAVIAAAVAGIMAVRLRRTNKRIDEVAAAAGIEGGNPGSDD
;
A
#
# COMPACT_ATOMS: atom_id res chain seq x y z
N MET A 1 -16.29 43.39 57.88
CA MET A 1 -16.97 43.76 59.15
C MET A 1 -18.42 44.12 58.84
N PRO A 2 -19.41 43.90 59.73
CA PRO A 2 -19.44 43.02 60.92
C PRO A 2 -19.81 41.58 60.48
N SER A 3 -20.98 40.93 60.71
CA SER A 3 -21.59 40.27 61.92
C SER A 3 -22.41 39.05 61.42
N THR A 4 -22.98 38.09 62.18
CA THR A 4 -23.05 37.69 63.62
C THR A 4 -23.29 36.16 63.61
N ARG A 5 -22.68 35.32 64.48
CA ARG A 5 -22.99 34.99 65.90
C ARG A 5 -24.44 34.55 66.21
N SER A 6 -24.73 33.60 67.12
CA SER A 6 -23.98 32.49 67.77
C SER A 6 -24.87 31.77 68.80
N LEU A 7 -24.61 30.47 69.05
CA LEU A 7 -24.75 29.72 70.34
C LEU A 7 -26.13 29.57 71.03
N ARG A 8 -26.45 28.32 71.43
CA ARG A 8 -26.32 27.87 72.84
C ARG A 8 -26.55 26.35 73.05
N LEU A 9 -25.77 25.77 73.97
CA LEU A 9 -26.05 24.48 74.62
C LEU A 9 -26.96 24.69 75.86
N ALA A 10 -27.74 23.67 76.23
CA ALA A 10 -27.86 23.16 77.61
C ALA A 10 -28.65 21.84 77.62
N SER A 11 -28.32 20.92 78.54
CA SER A 11 -28.90 19.58 78.64
C SER A 11 -29.76 19.39 79.91
N ALA A 12 -30.57 18.31 79.88
CA ALA A 12 -30.91 17.41 80.99
C ALA A 12 -32.32 17.46 81.62
N ALA A 13 -32.60 16.34 82.30
CA ALA A 13 -33.77 15.95 83.10
C ALA A 13 -34.96 15.31 82.35
N ALA A 14 -35.35 14.12 82.83
CA ALA A 14 -36.47 13.31 82.36
C ALA A 14 -37.58 13.25 83.43
N LEU A 15 -38.84 13.15 83.01
CA LEU A 15 -39.93 12.70 83.87
C LEU A 15 -41.06 12.06 83.04
N THR A 16 -41.62 10.95 83.52
CA THR A 16 -42.67 10.15 82.87
C THR A 16 -44.07 10.55 83.35
N ALA A 17 -45.01 10.83 82.44
CA ALA A 17 -46.45 10.78 82.72
C ALA A 17 -47.35 10.67 81.46
N ALA A 18 -48.24 9.67 81.47
CA ALA A 18 -49.58 9.57 80.87
C ALA A 18 -49.89 9.98 79.38
N LEU A 19 -50.49 9.02 78.68
CA LEU A 19 -51.34 9.09 77.47
C LEU A 19 -52.63 9.94 77.67
N PRO A 20 -53.46 10.28 76.63
CA PRO A 20 -53.55 9.66 75.29
C PRO A 20 -53.73 10.58 74.05
N LEU A 21 -53.62 9.94 72.87
CA LEU A 21 -54.21 10.24 71.54
C LEU A 21 -54.64 11.68 71.18
N VAL A 22 -53.97 12.27 70.18
CA VAL A 22 -54.56 12.59 68.85
C VAL A 22 -53.50 12.30 67.79
N GLY A 23 -53.86 11.67 66.66
CA GLY A 23 -52.91 11.28 65.62
C GLY A 23 -52.48 12.44 64.72
N ILE A 24 -51.18 12.49 64.42
CA ILE A 24 -50.59 13.32 63.34
C ILE A 24 -49.68 12.41 62.53
N ALA A 25 -49.87 12.38 61.20
CA ALA A 25 -49.02 11.61 60.30
C ALA A 25 -47.64 12.28 60.17
N THR A 26 -46.62 11.66 60.75
CA THR A 26 -45.22 12.07 60.55
C THR A 26 -44.70 11.49 59.24
N VAL A 27 -44.49 12.34 58.24
CA VAL A 27 -43.66 12.01 57.08
C VAL A 27 -42.23 11.76 57.58
N PRO A 28 -41.58 10.62 57.26
CA PRO A 28 -40.19 10.42 57.63
C PRO A 28 -39.32 11.42 56.86
N VAL A 29 -38.59 12.27 57.59
CA VAL A 29 -37.47 13.02 57.03
C VAL A 29 -36.39 11.99 56.70
N THR A 30 -36.31 11.62 55.42
CA THR A 30 -35.15 10.89 54.91
C THR A 30 -33.95 11.80 55.05
N VAL A 31 -33.05 11.46 55.97
CA VAL A 31 -31.70 12.01 56.00
C VAL A 31 -31.08 11.66 54.64
N LEU A 32 -30.88 12.67 53.80
CA LEU A 32 -30.04 12.51 52.62
C LEU A 32 -28.68 12.03 53.13
N PRO A 33 -28.12 10.91 52.62
CA PRO A 33 -26.71 10.64 52.86
C PRO A 33 -25.96 11.87 52.36
N ALA A 34 -25.01 12.36 53.16
CA ALA A 34 -24.11 13.40 52.68
C ALA A 34 -23.51 12.91 51.36
N ALA A 35 -23.53 13.77 50.33
CA ALA A 35 -22.80 13.49 49.12
C ALA A 35 -21.35 13.17 49.53
N VAL A 36 -20.93 11.94 49.26
CA VAL A 36 -19.52 11.60 49.37
C VAL A 36 -18.83 12.55 48.40
N ALA A 37 -17.87 13.34 48.88
CA ALA A 37 -17.01 14.04 47.95
C ALA A 37 -16.26 12.95 47.18
N ASP A 38 -16.46 12.89 45.86
CA ASP A 38 -15.78 11.90 45.02
C ASP A 38 -14.27 12.14 45.17
N ASP A 39 -13.59 11.17 45.79
CA ASP A 39 -12.21 11.31 46.21
C ASP A 39 -11.25 10.99 45.05
N ASN A 40 -11.45 11.70 43.92
CA ASN A 40 -10.60 11.70 42.73
C ASN A 40 -9.16 12.21 43.02
N SER A 41 -8.81 12.43 44.29
CA SER A 41 -7.48 12.81 44.75
C SER A 41 -6.58 11.61 45.09
N GLN A 42 -7.14 10.40 45.20
CA GLN A 42 -6.39 9.22 45.65
C GLN A 42 -5.47 8.64 44.57
N CYS A 43 -4.17 8.65 44.89
CA CYS A 43 -3.10 8.20 44.00
C CYS A 43 -2.98 6.67 44.05
N GLN A 44 -2.87 6.05 42.87
CA GLN A 44 -2.94 4.61 42.70
C GLN A 44 -1.60 4.03 42.23
N ALA A 45 -1.21 2.88 42.78
CA ALA A 45 -0.01 2.18 42.34
C ALA A 45 -0.29 1.47 41.01
N VAL A 46 0.53 1.74 40.00
CA VAL A 46 0.44 1.09 38.70
C VAL A 46 1.08 -0.30 38.80
N SER A 47 0.32 -1.34 38.48
CA SER A 47 0.82 -2.73 38.40
C SER A 47 1.31 -3.08 37.00
N SER A 48 0.67 -2.51 35.97
CA SER A 48 1.10 -2.56 34.57
C SER A 48 0.44 -1.44 33.79
N ALA A 49 1.16 -0.84 32.84
CA ALA A 49 0.54 0.00 31.82
C ALA A 49 1.23 -0.21 30.47
N THR A 50 0.46 -0.10 29.39
CA THR A 50 0.93 -0.26 28.00
C THR A 50 0.30 0.80 27.11
N MET A 51 0.97 1.08 25.99
CA MET A 51 0.50 1.93 24.91
C MET A 51 0.78 1.26 23.57
N ASP A 52 -0.20 1.21 22.69
CA ASP A 52 -0.10 0.76 21.31
C ASP A 52 -0.38 1.96 20.39
N TRP A 53 0.57 2.29 19.51
CA TRP A 53 0.45 3.39 18.54
C TRP A 53 1.29 3.13 17.28
N GLY A 54 0.69 3.23 16.09
CA GLY A 54 1.35 2.90 14.82
C GLY A 54 2.23 4.01 14.20
N ILE A 55 2.26 5.22 14.76
CA ILE A 55 2.66 6.45 14.06
C ILE A 55 1.68 6.76 12.91
N LYS A 56 1.83 6.12 11.76
CA LYS A 56 0.92 6.18 10.60
C LYS A 56 1.15 4.98 9.68
N GLN A 57 0.13 4.27 9.23
CA GLN A 57 0.29 3.08 8.37
C GLN A 57 1.05 3.41 7.08
N SER A 58 0.67 4.47 6.36
CA SER A 58 1.36 4.87 5.13
C SER A 58 2.83 5.27 5.35
N PHE A 59 3.20 5.73 6.55
CA PHE A 59 4.60 5.93 6.92
C PHE A 59 5.34 4.60 7.13
N ARG A 60 4.73 3.61 7.78
CA ARG A 60 5.32 2.26 7.93
C ARG A 60 5.53 1.58 6.57
N ASN A 61 4.51 1.63 5.71
CA ASN A 61 4.57 1.17 4.32
C ASN A 61 5.70 1.85 3.54
N TYR A 62 5.79 3.18 3.61
CA TYR A 62 6.88 3.93 2.96
C TYR A 62 8.26 3.55 3.49
N LEU A 63 8.43 3.45 4.81
CA LEU A 63 9.71 3.21 5.46
C LEU A 63 10.28 1.81 5.15
N THR A 64 9.40 0.82 5.01
CA THR A 64 9.76 -0.57 4.68
C THR A 64 9.69 -0.90 3.19
N GLY A 65 9.04 -0.05 2.39
CA GLY A 65 8.92 -0.17 0.95
C GLY A 65 10.22 0.14 0.18
N PRO A 66 10.25 -0.13 -1.13
CA PRO A 66 11.49 -0.19 -1.91
C PRO A 66 12.22 1.16 -2.06
N ILE A 67 11.53 2.31 -1.98
CA ILE A 67 12.20 3.63 -2.02
C ILE A 67 13.04 3.85 -0.76
N ALA A 68 12.45 3.67 0.41
CA ALA A 68 13.17 3.88 1.66
C ALA A 68 14.13 2.72 1.97
N ALA A 69 13.82 1.50 1.51
CA ALA A 69 14.62 0.30 1.71
C ALA A 69 15.10 0.16 3.17
N GLY A 70 14.18 0.37 4.10
CA GLY A 70 14.48 0.58 5.52
C GLY A 70 13.50 -0.14 6.44
N GLY A 71 13.24 0.46 7.60
CA GLY A 71 12.35 -0.09 8.60
C GLY A 71 12.66 0.45 9.99
N TRP A 72 12.42 -0.38 10.99
CA TRP A 72 12.61 -0.02 12.39
C TRP A 72 13.43 -1.07 13.15
N ASP A 73 14.33 -0.59 14.00
CA ASP A 73 14.98 -1.38 15.05
C ASP A 73 14.39 -0.98 16.41
N LEU A 74 13.99 -1.97 17.20
CA LEU A 74 13.25 -1.79 18.45
C LEU A 74 13.97 -2.50 19.59
N ASN A 75 14.22 -1.76 20.67
CA ASN A 75 14.81 -2.30 21.88
C ASN A 75 13.87 -1.99 23.06
N GLY A 76 13.23 -3.01 23.65
CA GLY A 76 12.27 -2.83 24.75
C GLY A 76 10.91 -2.25 24.36
N VAL A 77 10.77 -1.76 23.12
CA VAL A 77 9.51 -1.60 22.39
C VAL A 77 9.30 -2.87 21.56
N THR A 78 8.06 -3.33 21.37
CA THR A 78 7.72 -4.41 20.42
C THR A 78 6.82 -3.89 19.31
N TYR A 79 6.57 -4.70 18.29
CA TYR A 79 5.59 -4.39 17.25
C TYR A 79 4.49 -5.45 17.31
N ASN A 80 3.24 -5.01 17.37
CA ASN A 80 2.04 -5.84 17.39
C ASN A 80 1.25 -5.57 16.10
N GLY A 81 0.61 -6.58 15.54
CA GLY A 81 -0.26 -6.45 14.36
C GLY A 81 -0.28 -7.76 13.57
N SER A 82 -1.39 -8.01 12.87
CA SER A 82 -1.60 -9.17 12.00
C SER A 82 -0.45 -9.40 11.01
N ALA A 83 0.05 -8.33 10.39
CA ALA A 83 1.25 -8.35 9.55
C ALA A 83 2.11 -7.09 9.75
N LYS A 84 3.36 -7.16 9.25
CA LYS A 84 4.25 -5.99 9.23
C LYS A 84 3.63 -4.91 8.32
N ASN A 85 3.43 -3.72 8.89
CA ASN A 85 2.71 -2.58 8.29
C ASN A 85 1.18 -2.74 8.07
N ALA A 86 0.53 -3.77 8.61
CA ALA A 86 -0.94 -3.87 8.58
C ALA A 86 -1.63 -2.65 9.25
N GLU A 87 -2.92 -2.46 8.97
CA GLU A 87 -3.71 -1.33 9.51
C GLU A 87 -3.85 -1.41 11.04
N ASP A 88 -3.95 -2.62 11.59
CA ASP A 88 -3.92 -2.88 13.04
C ASP A 88 -2.52 -2.78 13.68
N GLY A 89 -1.50 -2.53 12.84
CA GLY A 89 -0.09 -2.54 13.19
C GLY A 89 0.36 -1.39 14.09
N ALA A 90 0.77 -1.70 15.32
CA ALA A 90 1.14 -0.72 16.34
C ALA A 90 2.50 -1.01 16.99
N PHE A 91 3.27 0.04 17.28
CA PHE A 91 4.40 -0.06 18.20
C PHE A 91 3.85 -0.16 19.63
N HIS A 92 4.26 -1.20 20.33
CA HIS A 92 3.81 -1.53 21.67
C HIS A 92 4.87 -1.17 22.71
N PHE A 93 4.49 -0.25 23.59
CA PHE A 93 5.33 0.30 24.64
C PHE A 93 4.84 -0.20 26.00
N THR A 94 5.75 -0.71 26.83
CA THR A 94 5.45 -1.12 28.21
C THR A 94 5.98 -0.08 29.20
N ALA A 95 5.16 0.33 30.17
CA ALA A 95 5.56 1.28 31.21
C ALA A 95 6.55 0.71 32.23
N ASP A 96 7.33 1.60 32.83
CA ASP A 96 8.01 1.34 34.10
C ASP A 96 7.04 1.56 35.26
N ALA A 97 6.27 0.51 35.57
CA ALA A 97 5.25 0.50 36.62
C ALA A 97 5.73 1.06 37.97
N ALA A 98 7.01 0.89 38.32
CA ALA A 98 7.61 1.40 39.56
C ALA A 98 7.90 2.92 39.55
N LYS A 99 7.77 3.59 38.40
CA LYS A 99 7.92 5.04 38.21
C LYS A 99 6.66 5.71 37.66
N ALA A 100 5.66 4.91 37.29
CA ALA A 100 4.39 5.38 36.77
C ALA A 100 3.50 5.89 37.91
N ALA A 101 2.84 7.03 37.69
CA ALA A 101 1.94 7.65 38.66
C ALA A 101 0.55 7.83 38.04
N VAL A 102 -0.50 7.57 38.82
CA VAL A 102 -1.91 7.76 38.45
C VAL A 102 -2.59 8.47 39.61
N GLN A 103 -3.30 9.56 39.33
CA GLN A 103 -4.06 10.33 40.30
C GLN A 103 -5.36 10.84 39.65
N GLY A 104 -6.50 10.24 40.01
CA GLY A 104 -7.76 10.56 39.35
C GLY A 104 -7.67 10.29 37.85
N ASP A 105 -8.16 11.23 37.05
CA ASP A 105 -8.14 11.10 35.58
C ASP A 105 -6.77 11.38 34.92
N ASP A 106 -5.75 11.71 35.71
CA ASP A 106 -4.41 12.06 35.22
C ASP A 106 -3.39 10.94 35.48
N ALA A 107 -2.44 10.77 34.55
CA ALA A 107 -1.32 9.84 34.71
C ALA A 107 -0.04 10.31 34.01
N ASP A 108 1.10 9.95 34.60
CA ASP A 108 2.42 10.05 33.98
C ASP A 108 3.06 8.66 33.94
N LEU A 109 3.32 8.18 32.73
CA LEU A 109 3.71 6.81 32.45
C LEU A 109 5.06 6.82 31.70
N PRO A 110 6.20 6.70 32.40
CA PRO A 110 7.49 6.49 31.75
C PRO A 110 7.48 5.15 31.00
N LEU A 111 7.66 5.19 29.69
CA LEU A 111 7.62 4.03 28.80
C LEU A 111 9.04 3.53 28.50
N LYS A 112 9.20 2.21 28.45
CA LYS A 112 10.50 1.57 28.24
C LYS A 112 10.90 1.54 26.77
N GLY A 113 12.21 1.50 26.56
CA GLY A 113 12.81 1.16 25.29
C GLY A 113 13.21 2.34 24.40
N THR A 114 13.67 1.99 23.20
CA THR A 114 14.10 2.88 22.13
C THR A 114 13.60 2.37 20.79
N MET A 115 13.29 3.28 19.88
CA MET A 115 12.87 2.98 18.51
C MET A 115 13.75 3.75 17.54
N THR A 116 14.42 3.05 16.63
CA THR A 116 15.23 3.66 15.57
C THR A 116 14.55 3.42 14.23
N LEU A 117 14.14 4.49 13.56
CA LEU A 117 13.50 4.47 12.23
C LEU A 117 14.57 4.77 11.17
N THR A 118 14.75 3.89 10.19
CA THR A 118 15.79 3.99 9.15
C THR A 118 15.20 3.92 7.74
N GLY A 119 15.80 4.65 6.81
CA GLY A 119 15.41 4.64 5.39
C GLY A 119 16.26 5.57 4.52
N HIS A 120 16.09 5.48 3.20
CA HIS A 120 16.84 6.25 2.20
C HIS A 120 18.36 6.13 2.39
N GLY A 121 18.86 4.91 2.59
CA GLY A 121 20.29 4.65 2.84
C GLY A 121 20.84 5.29 4.12
N GLY A 122 19.96 5.65 5.08
CA GLY A 122 20.33 6.31 6.34
C GLY A 122 20.10 7.82 6.37
N ILE A 123 19.52 8.42 5.32
CA ILE A 123 19.04 9.82 5.35
C ILE A 123 17.89 9.95 6.35
N ILE A 124 16.94 9.02 6.33
CA ILE A 124 16.04 8.80 7.46
C ILE A 124 16.82 7.94 8.45
N ASN A 125 17.17 8.52 9.60
CA ASN A 125 17.77 7.83 10.72
C ASN A 125 17.35 8.56 12.00
N VAL A 126 16.24 8.14 12.58
CA VAL A 126 15.59 8.79 13.72
C VAL A 126 15.55 7.82 14.90
N THR A 127 16.36 8.06 15.92
CA THR A 127 16.28 7.34 17.20
C THR A 127 15.43 8.12 18.20
N LEU A 128 14.31 7.55 18.61
CA LEU A 128 13.48 8.01 19.72
C LEU A 128 13.75 7.18 20.99
N SER A 129 13.81 7.84 22.14
CA SER A 129 14.17 7.22 23.42
C SER A 129 13.59 8.00 24.62
N HIS A 130 13.71 7.42 25.83
CA HIS A 130 13.19 8.01 27.09
C HIS A 130 11.73 8.45 26.98
N PHE A 131 10.88 7.58 26.45
CA PHE A 131 9.48 7.88 26.22
C PHE A 131 8.74 8.16 27.54
N THR A 132 7.91 9.20 27.56
CA THR A 132 6.97 9.48 28.67
C THR A 132 5.59 9.77 28.08
N LEU A 133 4.59 8.97 28.42
CA LEU A 133 3.20 9.23 28.07
C LEU A 133 2.54 10.00 29.22
N GLN A 134 2.02 11.18 28.94
CA GLN A 134 1.22 11.97 29.89
C GLN A 134 -0.24 11.94 29.45
N VAL A 135 -1.14 11.64 30.39
CA VAL A 135 -2.59 11.67 30.23
C VAL A 135 -3.15 12.74 31.17
N ARG A 136 -3.96 13.66 30.65
CA ARG A 136 -4.70 14.66 31.43
C ARG A 136 -6.16 14.63 30.99
N ALA A 137 -7.04 14.10 31.83
CA ALA A 137 -8.43 13.78 31.49
C ALA A 137 -8.61 13.02 30.15
N ASP A 138 -9.12 13.69 29.12
CA ASP A 138 -9.41 13.18 27.78
C ASP A 138 -8.32 13.50 26.74
N ARG A 139 -7.20 14.11 27.17
CA ARG A 139 -6.04 14.42 26.33
C ARG A 139 -4.84 13.59 26.73
N ALA A 140 -4.02 13.21 25.76
CA ALA A 140 -2.69 12.67 26.05
C ALA A 140 -1.61 13.22 25.12
N GLN A 141 -0.35 13.09 25.52
CA GLN A 141 0.82 13.39 24.70
C GLN A 141 1.95 12.41 24.99
N LEU A 142 2.67 12.00 23.94
CA LEU A 142 3.88 11.21 24.04
C LEU A 142 5.08 12.14 23.93
N LEU A 143 5.91 12.21 24.98
CA LEU A 143 7.18 12.91 24.98
C LEU A 143 8.30 11.91 24.70
N ALA A 144 9.35 12.36 24.01
CA ALA A 144 10.57 11.59 23.80
C ALA A 144 11.80 12.49 23.70
N ASP A 145 12.96 11.85 23.82
CA ASP A 145 14.24 12.35 23.34
C ASP A 145 14.46 11.86 21.91
N ALA A 146 14.90 12.72 20.99
CA ALA A 146 15.16 12.35 19.61
C ALA A 146 16.59 12.67 19.16
N ARG A 147 17.20 11.74 18.43
CA ARG A 147 18.39 11.97 17.59
C ARG A 147 18.01 11.74 16.15
N TYR A 148 18.33 12.68 15.26
CA TYR A 148 18.10 12.56 13.83
C TYR A 148 19.09 13.40 13.02
N ILE A 149 19.21 13.10 11.73
CA ILE A 149 19.95 13.91 10.77
C ILE A 149 18.99 14.97 10.22
N GLY A 150 19.34 16.24 10.39
CA GLY A 150 18.51 17.39 10.00
C GLY A 150 19.36 18.61 9.66
N THR A 151 18.74 19.59 9.00
CA THR A 151 19.36 20.87 8.61
C THR A 151 19.05 22.01 9.59
N ASP A 152 18.20 21.75 10.59
CA ASP A 152 17.95 22.66 11.68
C ASP A 152 19.15 22.73 12.65
N PRO A 153 19.31 23.83 13.42
CA PRO A 153 20.46 24.00 14.31
C PRO A 153 20.57 22.92 15.41
N GLU A 154 19.45 22.34 15.83
CA GLU A 154 19.38 21.42 16.96
C GLU A 154 19.90 20.04 16.55
N ALA A 155 19.47 19.52 15.39
CA ALA A 155 19.98 18.30 14.80
C ALA A 155 21.47 18.37 14.41
N ILE A 156 21.94 19.51 13.91
CA ILE A 156 23.36 19.74 13.59
C ILE A 156 24.22 19.67 14.85
N VAL A 157 23.82 20.35 15.93
CA VAL A 157 24.55 20.31 17.21
C VAL A 157 24.49 18.92 17.86
N GLY A 158 23.34 18.25 17.80
CA GLY A 158 23.18 16.87 18.26
C GLY A 158 24.13 15.89 17.54
N SER A 159 24.21 16.01 16.20
CA SER A 159 25.08 15.16 15.36
C SER A 159 26.58 15.29 15.67
N ILE A 160 27.04 16.48 16.09
CA ILE A 160 28.45 16.73 16.45
C ILE A 160 28.74 16.32 17.91
N SER A 161 27.78 16.54 18.82
CA SER A 161 27.96 16.33 20.26
C SER A 161 27.56 14.95 20.77
N GLY A 162 26.86 14.16 19.95
CA GLY A 162 26.22 12.90 20.35
C GLY A 162 25.02 13.09 21.28
N GLN A 163 24.54 14.31 21.50
CA GLN A 163 23.34 14.58 22.31
C GLN A 163 22.07 14.42 21.47
N PRO A 164 20.89 14.20 22.10
CA PRO A 164 19.61 14.39 21.44
C PRO A 164 19.50 15.79 20.84
N ALA A 165 18.87 15.89 19.66
CA ALA A 165 18.46 17.17 19.07
C ALA A 165 17.43 17.85 19.97
N PHE A 166 16.51 17.07 20.55
CA PHE A 166 15.63 17.51 21.64
C PHE A 166 15.47 16.42 22.70
N THR A 167 15.15 16.85 23.92
CA THR A 167 14.94 16.02 25.12
C THR A 167 13.57 16.31 25.71
N GLN A 168 12.81 15.25 26.05
CA GLN A 168 11.45 15.30 26.59
C GLN A 168 10.55 16.34 25.90
N LYS A 169 10.40 16.24 24.57
CA LYS A 169 9.46 17.05 23.80
C LYS A 169 8.32 16.20 23.23
N PRO A 170 7.11 16.77 23.06
CA PRO A 170 6.01 16.07 22.41
C PRO A 170 6.39 15.62 21.00
N VAL A 171 6.25 14.31 20.74
CA VAL A 171 6.39 13.67 19.43
C VAL A 171 5.05 13.25 18.85
N ALA A 172 4.03 13.08 19.69
CA ALA A 172 2.64 12.91 19.29
C ALA A 172 1.67 13.47 20.33
N THR A 173 0.48 13.85 19.88
CA THR A 173 -0.64 14.27 20.72
C THR A 173 -1.88 13.42 20.42
N PHE A 174 -2.76 13.27 21.40
CA PHE A 174 -3.91 12.38 21.33
C PHE A 174 -5.16 13.05 21.89
N SER A 175 -6.32 12.76 21.28
CA SER A 175 -7.66 13.05 21.81
C SER A 175 -8.33 11.71 22.13
N LEU A 176 -8.59 11.46 23.40
CA LEU A 176 -9.09 10.19 23.93
C LEU A 176 -10.62 10.21 24.03
N GLN A 177 -11.24 9.05 23.85
CA GLN A 177 -12.70 8.90 23.89
C GLN A 177 -13.27 8.91 25.32
N ASN A 178 -12.44 8.64 26.32
CA ASN A 178 -12.80 8.50 27.74
C ASN A 178 -11.61 8.92 28.62
N THR A 179 -11.86 9.15 29.91
CA THR A 179 -10.83 9.40 30.93
C THR A 179 -10.47 8.12 31.69
N LEU A 180 -9.42 8.15 32.53
CA LEU A 180 -8.98 6.97 33.31
C LEU A 180 -10.03 6.46 34.31
N GLY A 181 -10.84 7.36 34.88
CA GLY A 181 -12.03 7.08 35.67
C GLY A 181 -11.78 6.09 36.81
N ARG A 182 -12.25 4.85 36.63
CA ARG A 182 -12.23 3.82 37.68
C ARG A 182 -10.82 3.39 38.11
N SER A 183 -9.86 3.28 37.18
CA SER A 183 -8.47 2.99 37.54
C SER A 183 -7.78 4.21 38.16
N GLY A 184 -8.30 5.41 37.90
CA GLY A 184 -7.90 6.65 38.57
C GLY A 184 -8.34 6.78 40.02
N SER A 185 -9.40 6.06 40.40
CA SER A 185 -10.11 6.17 41.69
C SER A 185 -10.05 4.89 42.54
N GLY A 186 -9.35 3.84 42.08
CA GLY A 186 -9.11 2.61 42.83
C GLY A 186 -8.54 1.48 41.98
N ASP A 187 -8.55 0.26 42.55
CA ASP A 187 -8.10 -0.97 41.89
C ASP A 187 -8.94 -1.27 40.62
N GLY A 188 -8.26 -1.49 39.49
CA GLY A 188 -8.95 -1.74 38.23
C GLY A 188 -8.05 -1.93 37.03
N THR A 189 -8.67 -2.03 35.87
CA THR A 189 -8.03 -1.92 34.56
C THR A 189 -8.90 -1.04 33.69
N THR A 190 -8.33 0.02 33.13
CA THR A 190 -8.98 0.92 32.17
C THR A 190 -8.21 0.82 30.85
N THR A 191 -8.95 0.78 29.74
CA THR A 191 -8.39 0.97 28.40
C THR A 191 -8.98 2.24 27.80
N LEU A 192 -8.11 3.13 27.33
CA LEU A 192 -8.45 4.35 26.60
C LEU A 192 -8.12 4.12 25.13
N ALA A 193 -8.99 4.59 24.24
CA ALA A 193 -8.74 4.65 22.81
C ALA A 193 -8.88 6.10 22.35
N GLY A 194 -8.13 6.50 21.31
CA GLY A 194 -8.15 7.88 20.83
C GLY A 194 -7.59 8.05 19.42
N GLN A 195 -7.85 9.22 18.85
CA GLN A 195 -7.20 9.69 17.62
C GLN A 195 -5.83 10.25 17.95
N SER A 196 -4.89 10.18 17.01
CA SER A 196 -3.52 10.69 17.19
C SER A 196 -3.10 11.68 16.12
N TRP A 197 -2.14 12.54 16.48
CA TRP A 197 -1.46 13.43 15.55
C TRP A 197 0.05 13.37 15.79
N ILE A 198 0.80 13.22 14.70
CA ILE A 198 2.25 13.41 14.67
C ILE A 198 2.53 14.88 15.00
N HIS A 199 3.28 15.11 16.09
CA HIS A 199 3.61 16.45 16.54
C HIS A 199 4.77 17.05 15.72
N GLU A 200 4.85 18.37 15.62
CA GLU A 200 5.83 19.07 14.77
C GLU A 200 7.30 18.68 15.02
N ASN A 201 7.65 18.26 16.25
CA ASN A 201 9.02 17.82 16.58
C ASN A 201 9.36 16.47 15.94
N LEU A 202 8.41 15.53 15.90
CA LEU A 202 8.59 14.28 15.17
C LEU A 202 8.51 14.53 13.67
N ASN A 203 7.63 15.42 13.21
CA ASN A 203 7.59 15.80 11.79
C ASN A 203 8.93 16.34 11.29
N LYS A 204 9.60 17.23 12.04
CA LYS A 204 10.96 17.72 11.73
C LYS A 204 11.97 16.56 11.57
N ALA A 205 11.94 15.59 12.47
CA ALA A 205 12.79 14.39 12.38
C ALA A 205 12.44 13.50 11.18
N LEU A 206 11.17 13.49 10.74
CA LEU A 206 10.66 12.83 9.54
C LEU A 206 10.70 13.75 8.29
N LEU A 207 11.70 14.64 8.24
CA LEU A 207 12.02 15.52 7.11
C LEU A 207 10.93 16.54 6.73
N GLY A 208 9.97 16.80 7.63
CA GLY A 208 8.88 17.76 7.45
C GLY A 208 7.65 17.25 6.67
N SER A 209 7.63 15.96 6.32
CA SER A 209 6.66 15.35 5.39
C SER A 209 5.19 15.31 5.87
N TYR A 210 4.95 15.45 7.17
CA TYR A 210 3.68 15.27 7.87
C TYR A 210 3.26 16.57 8.59
N GLY A 211 2.95 17.61 7.81
CA GLY A 211 2.40 18.89 8.29
C GLY A 211 0.88 18.86 8.52
N GLU A 212 0.30 20.03 8.76
CA GLU A 212 -1.15 20.22 8.97
C GLU A 212 -1.99 19.57 7.86
N GLY A 213 -3.02 18.79 8.24
CA GLY A 213 -3.87 18.04 7.32
C GLY A 213 -3.23 16.77 6.73
N LYS A 214 -2.04 16.39 7.21
CA LYS A 214 -1.33 15.13 6.88
C LYS A 214 -0.76 14.41 8.09
N ASN A 215 -0.79 15.08 9.25
CA ASN A 215 -0.19 14.64 10.49
C ASN A 215 -1.10 13.73 11.31
N ASP A 216 -2.33 13.48 10.88
CA ASP A 216 -3.21 12.45 11.48
C ASP A 216 -2.47 11.11 11.48
N GLY A 217 -2.31 10.54 12.67
CA GLY A 217 -1.63 9.27 12.87
C GLY A 217 -2.62 8.13 13.09
N ASP A 218 -2.09 6.92 13.23
CA ASP A 218 -2.91 5.75 13.55
C ASP A 218 -3.55 5.91 14.95
N PRO A 219 -4.73 5.31 15.20
CA PRO A 219 -5.36 5.34 16.52
C PRO A 219 -4.42 4.88 17.64
N VAL A 220 -4.57 5.48 18.82
CA VAL A 220 -3.84 5.08 20.02
C VAL A 220 -4.73 4.21 20.91
N LYS A 221 -4.13 3.20 21.54
CA LYS A 221 -4.74 2.44 22.63
C LYS A 221 -3.82 2.46 23.84
N ILE A 222 -4.34 2.83 25.00
CA ILE A 222 -3.59 2.91 26.27
C ILE A 222 -4.31 2.00 27.27
N THR A 223 -3.61 1.08 27.91
CA THR A 223 -4.18 0.26 28.99
C THR A 223 -3.42 0.50 30.29
N VAL A 224 -4.14 0.83 31.36
CA VAL A 224 -3.57 1.10 32.68
C VAL A 224 -4.26 0.19 33.70
N LYS A 225 -3.46 -0.48 34.54
CA LYS A 225 -3.94 -1.36 35.62
C LYS A 225 -3.37 -0.94 36.95
N THR A 226 -4.25 -0.61 37.89
CA THR A 226 -3.93 -0.12 39.24
C THR A 226 -4.25 -1.16 40.31
N SER A 227 -3.48 -1.14 41.40
CA SER A 227 -3.71 -2.02 42.55
C SER A 227 -3.16 -1.41 43.85
N GLY A 228 -4.06 -0.89 44.68
CA GLY A 228 -3.74 -0.23 45.95
C GLY A 228 -3.21 1.19 45.80
N ALA A 229 -3.03 1.85 46.94
CA ALA A 229 -2.49 3.21 47.02
C ALA A 229 -1.05 3.28 46.48
N GLY A 230 -0.76 4.34 45.73
CA GLY A 230 0.56 4.62 45.16
C GLY A 230 0.99 6.08 45.36
N ASP A 231 2.09 6.46 44.72
CA ASP A 231 2.70 7.78 44.89
C ASP A 231 2.00 8.87 44.07
N CYS A 232 1.74 10.02 44.70
CA CYS A 232 1.15 11.21 44.07
C CYS A 232 2.20 12.02 43.28
N ALA A 233 2.85 11.38 42.31
CA ALA A 233 3.96 11.96 41.55
C ALA A 233 3.56 12.47 40.15
N VAL A 234 2.27 12.59 39.84
CA VAL A 234 1.78 13.14 38.58
C VAL A 234 2.07 14.64 38.50
N ASP A 235 2.69 15.09 37.41
CA ASP A 235 2.94 16.51 37.14
C ASP A 235 1.65 17.21 36.68
N SER A 236 0.79 17.55 37.64
CA SER A 236 -0.41 18.38 37.41
C SER A 236 -0.14 19.75 36.79
N SER A 237 1.13 20.17 36.62
CA SER A 237 1.51 21.40 35.90
C SER A 237 1.88 21.17 34.43
N ALA A 238 1.94 19.92 33.97
CA ALA A 238 2.24 19.56 32.59
C ALA A 238 1.19 20.15 31.63
N VAL A 239 1.66 20.96 30.69
CA VAL A 239 0.81 21.55 29.65
C VAL A 239 0.69 20.57 28.49
N MET A 240 -0.55 20.22 28.13
CA MET A 240 -0.83 19.38 26.97
C MET A 240 -0.57 20.16 25.68
N ALA A 241 0.30 19.64 24.82
CA ALA A 241 0.49 20.17 23.48
C ALA A 241 -0.72 19.88 22.57
N THR A 242 -0.88 20.72 21.55
CA THR A 242 -1.88 20.57 20.49
C THR A 242 -1.13 20.54 19.17
N SER A 243 -1.37 19.50 18.36
CA SER A 243 -0.83 19.43 17.00
C SER A 243 -1.73 20.22 16.03
N ALA A 244 -1.18 20.67 14.90
CA ALA A 244 -1.98 21.30 13.85
C ALA A 244 -3.10 20.34 13.37
N GLY A 245 -4.29 20.87 13.07
CA GLY A 245 -5.46 20.06 12.72
C GLY A 245 -6.13 19.29 13.88
N GLN A 246 -5.52 19.18 15.07
CA GLN A 246 -6.13 18.49 16.21
C GLN A 246 -7.42 19.20 16.66
N THR A 247 -8.50 18.45 16.76
CA THR A 247 -9.77 18.91 17.34
C THR A 247 -9.97 18.30 18.73
N ASP A 248 -10.34 19.16 19.68
CA ASP A 248 -10.57 18.77 21.07
C ASP A 248 -12.04 18.42 21.27
N ALA A 249 -12.30 17.16 21.63
CA ALA A 249 -13.65 16.64 21.80
C ALA A 249 -14.20 16.97 23.19
N THR A 250 -14.95 18.08 23.33
CA THR A 250 -15.78 18.31 24.52
C THR A 250 -17.26 18.40 24.17
N SER A 251 -18.10 17.76 24.99
CA SER A 251 -19.53 17.59 24.71
C SER A 251 -20.40 18.75 25.18
N ALA A 252 -21.39 19.09 24.34
CA ALA A 252 -22.66 19.74 24.66
C ALA A 252 -22.69 21.16 25.25
N ASP A 253 -22.98 22.14 24.37
CA ASP A 253 -24.29 22.80 24.44
C ASP A 253 -24.90 22.93 23.03
N SER A 254 -26.14 22.49 22.87
CA SER A 254 -26.85 22.46 21.61
C SER A 254 -27.74 23.69 21.44
N THR A 255 -27.23 24.73 20.79
CA THR A 255 -28.06 25.78 20.19
C THR A 255 -27.64 25.99 18.73
N PRO A 256 -28.53 25.76 17.74
CA PRO A 256 -28.18 25.96 16.34
C PRO A 256 -28.09 27.46 16.02
N ALA A 257 -26.88 28.01 16.11
CA ALA A 257 -26.59 29.36 15.66
C ALA A 257 -26.61 29.41 14.12
N SER A 258 -27.71 29.93 13.57
CA SER A 258 -27.84 30.24 12.15
C SER A 258 -26.75 31.23 11.70
N THR A 259 -25.78 30.78 10.91
CA THR A 259 -24.76 31.65 10.30
C THR A 259 -25.43 32.62 9.31
N PRO A 260 -25.27 33.95 9.47
CA PRO A 260 -25.80 34.91 8.51
C PRO A 260 -25.03 34.85 7.19
N ALA A 261 -25.75 34.87 6.06
CA ALA A 261 -25.13 35.06 4.75
C ALA A 261 -24.46 36.45 4.67
N ALA A 262 -23.15 36.47 4.39
CA ALA A 262 -22.43 37.69 4.00
C ALA A 262 -22.48 37.87 2.47
N PRO A 263 -22.55 39.10 1.96
CA PRO A 263 -23.15 39.36 0.64
C PRO A 263 -22.19 39.16 -0.53
N ALA A 264 -22.75 38.74 -1.66
CA ALA A 264 -22.08 38.80 -2.96
C ALA A 264 -21.71 40.26 -3.30
N GLN A 265 -20.45 40.49 -3.67
CA GLN A 265 -20.02 41.77 -4.23
C GLN A 265 -20.11 41.73 -5.75
N GLU A 266 -21.00 42.58 -6.27
CA GLU A 266 -21.29 42.77 -7.68
C GLU A 266 -20.13 43.54 -8.37
N VAL A 267 -19.23 42.81 -9.03
CA VAL A 267 -18.21 43.44 -9.89
C VAL A 267 -18.82 43.73 -11.26
N THR A 268 -19.21 44.99 -11.45
CA THR A 268 -19.72 45.51 -12.72
C THR A 268 -18.64 45.46 -13.82
N ARG A 269 -19.02 45.01 -15.03
CA ARG A 269 -18.21 45.17 -16.25
C ARG A 269 -19.07 45.74 -17.38
N PRO A 270 -18.57 46.65 -18.25
CA PRO A 270 -19.44 47.48 -19.09
C PRO A 270 -20.09 46.74 -20.26
N ALA A 271 -21.26 47.24 -20.68
CA ALA A 271 -21.95 46.78 -21.89
C ALA A 271 -21.21 47.17 -23.18
N ALA A 272 -21.12 46.25 -24.13
CA ALA A 272 -20.66 46.48 -25.49
C ALA A 272 -21.62 45.83 -26.51
N GLN A 273 -22.55 46.66 -26.98
CA GLN A 273 -23.24 46.65 -28.29
C GLN A 273 -23.51 45.31 -29.00
N GLN A 274 -24.81 44.98 -29.09
CA GLN A 274 -25.34 44.07 -30.11
C GLN A 274 -25.10 44.63 -31.52
N THR A 275 -24.60 43.79 -32.42
CA THR A 275 -24.77 43.94 -33.87
C THR A 275 -25.22 42.62 -34.47
N THR A 276 -26.43 42.60 -35.04
CA THR A 276 -26.96 41.50 -35.84
C THR A 276 -26.38 41.52 -37.26
N PRO A 277 -26.01 40.34 -37.80
CA PRO A 277 -26.05 40.07 -39.23
C PRO A 277 -27.27 39.21 -39.61
N ALA A 278 -27.53 39.12 -40.92
CA ALA A 278 -28.76 38.56 -41.48
C ALA A 278 -28.71 37.03 -41.73
N ALA A 279 -29.89 36.44 -41.93
CA ALA A 279 -30.07 35.04 -42.31
C ALA A 279 -29.66 34.76 -43.76
N GLY A 280 -29.19 33.52 -44.01
CA GLY A 280 -29.16 32.92 -45.36
C GLY A 280 -27.85 32.22 -45.73
N GLY A 281 -27.78 30.91 -45.53
CA GLY A 281 -26.68 30.06 -46.00
C GLY A 281 -26.85 28.61 -45.57
N THR A 282 -27.27 27.74 -46.48
CA THR A 282 -27.30 26.27 -46.27
C THR A 282 -25.96 25.67 -46.68
N THR A 283 -25.30 24.96 -45.76
CA THR A 283 -24.09 24.16 -46.03
C THR A 283 -24.06 22.92 -45.13
N ASP A 284 -23.39 21.86 -45.60
CA ASP A 284 -23.47 20.50 -45.07
C ASP A 284 -23.10 20.35 -43.58
N GLY A 285 -23.80 19.43 -42.90
CA GLY A 285 -23.46 19.05 -41.53
C GLY A 285 -22.52 17.85 -41.47
N THR A 286 -21.23 18.07 -41.19
CA THR A 286 -20.33 16.99 -40.69
C THR A 286 -19.13 17.44 -39.84
N THR A 287 -19.03 18.70 -39.38
CA THR A 287 -18.00 19.14 -38.42
C THR A 287 -18.55 20.13 -37.40
N CYS A 288 -18.08 20.05 -36.16
CA CYS A 288 -18.57 20.86 -35.04
C CYS A 288 -17.53 21.90 -34.62
N ASP A 289 -17.67 23.15 -35.08
CA ASP A 289 -16.80 24.29 -34.70
C ASP A 289 -17.23 24.93 -33.36
N ALA A 290 -17.74 24.14 -32.40
CA ALA A 290 -18.44 24.67 -31.22
C ALA A 290 -17.54 24.90 -30.00
N VAL A 291 -16.38 24.26 -29.89
CA VAL A 291 -15.46 24.47 -28.76
C VAL A 291 -14.60 25.71 -29.05
N THR A 292 -14.70 26.72 -28.18
CA THR A 292 -14.03 28.02 -28.30
C THR A 292 -12.85 28.18 -27.33
N GLY A 293 -12.69 27.26 -26.40
CA GLY A 293 -11.59 27.19 -25.46
C GLY A 293 -11.65 25.90 -24.65
N ALA A 294 -10.50 25.30 -24.39
CA ALA A 294 -10.40 24.10 -23.55
C ALA A 294 -9.08 24.14 -22.76
N SER A 295 -9.17 23.85 -21.46
CA SER A 295 -8.02 23.81 -20.55
C SER A 295 -8.21 22.73 -19.50
N VAL A 296 -7.12 22.06 -19.13
CA VAL A 296 -7.10 21.05 -18.07
C VAL A 296 -6.07 21.44 -17.02
N GLY A 297 -6.49 21.53 -15.77
CA GLY A 297 -5.61 21.55 -14.61
C GLY A 297 -5.51 20.15 -14.00
N TRP A 298 -4.30 19.66 -13.76
CA TRP A 298 -4.08 18.45 -12.96
C TRP A 298 -2.74 18.49 -12.23
N GLY A 299 -2.72 18.07 -10.97
CA GLY A 299 -1.52 18.10 -10.12
C GLY A 299 -0.57 16.90 -10.27
N LEU A 300 -0.95 15.82 -10.96
CA LEU A 300 -0.37 14.49 -10.80
C LEU A 300 -0.68 13.92 -9.40
N LYS A 301 0.22 14.07 -8.42
CA LYS A 301 0.00 13.77 -7.00
C LYS A 301 0.84 14.73 -6.15
N GLN A 302 0.25 15.36 -5.14
CA GLN A 302 0.90 16.37 -4.31
C GLN A 302 2.14 15.82 -3.62
N SER A 303 2.08 14.62 -3.04
CA SER A 303 3.24 14.01 -2.38
C SER A 303 4.40 13.74 -3.35
N PHE A 304 4.11 13.43 -4.62
CA PHE A 304 5.13 13.31 -5.65
C PHE A 304 5.79 14.66 -5.96
N ARG A 305 5.01 15.74 -6.13
CA ARG A 305 5.56 17.10 -6.33
C ARG A 305 6.43 17.54 -5.15
N SER A 306 5.93 17.36 -3.91
CA SER A 306 6.66 17.67 -2.68
C SER A 306 7.96 16.87 -2.54
N TYR A 307 7.96 15.61 -2.97
CA TYR A 307 9.15 14.76 -3.00
C TYR A 307 10.16 15.26 -4.04
N LEU A 308 9.69 15.58 -5.26
CA LEU A 308 10.52 16.01 -6.38
C LEU A 308 11.25 17.32 -6.07
N THR A 309 10.54 18.34 -5.57
CA THR A 309 11.16 19.62 -5.16
C THR A 309 11.79 19.58 -3.76
N GLY A 310 11.64 18.46 -3.05
CA GLY A 310 12.16 18.25 -1.70
C GLY A 310 13.66 17.92 -1.66
N PRO A 311 14.26 17.92 -0.45
CA PRO A 311 15.71 17.73 -0.26
C PRO A 311 16.21 16.30 -0.54
N ILE A 312 15.30 15.35 -0.76
CA ILE A 312 15.64 13.96 -1.10
C ILE A 312 15.93 13.85 -2.60
N ALA A 313 14.96 14.18 -3.45
CA ALA A 313 15.13 14.13 -4.90
C ALA A 313 15.98 15.30 -5.42
N MET A 314 15.98 16.47 -4.76
CA MET A 314 16.66 17.69 -5.21
C MET A 314 16.36 18.00 -6.69
N GLY A 315 15.11 17.78 -7.07
CA GLY A 315 14.62 17.76 -8.42
C GLY A 315 13.88 19.03 -8.84
N SER A 316 13.34 18.98 -10.05
CA SER A 316 12.49 20.03 -10.62
C SER A 316 11.69 19.48 -11.80
N TRP A 317 10.74 20.28 -12.28
CA TRP A 317 10.09 20.05 -13.57
C TRP A 317 10.50 21.09 -14.61
N ASN A 318 10.63 20.63 -15.84
CA ASN A 318 10.78 21.45 -17.03
C ASN A 318 9.52 21.27 -17.90
N LEU A 319 8.86 22.38 -18.21
CA LEU A 319 7.57 22.39 -18.89
C LEU A 319 7.70 23.10 -20.24
N ASN A 320 7.10 22.52 -21.28
CA ASN A 320 7.10 23.09 -22.62
C ASN A 320 5.65 23.08 -23.13
N GLY A 321 5.03 24.25 -23.29
CA GLY A 321 3.60 24.34 -23.67
C GLY A 321 2.62 23.94 -22.56
N VAL A 322 3.13 23.76 -21.33
CA VAL A 322 2.37 23.50 -20.10
C VAL A 322 2.80 24.56 -19.08
N ASP A 323 1.84 25.16 -18.39
CA ASP A 323 2.12 26.11 -17.30
C ASP A 323 2.00 25.42 -15.93
N PHE A 324 2.43 26.08 -14.85
CA PHE A 324 2.16 25.63 -13.47
C PHE A 324 1.52 26.74 -12.65
N SER A 325 0.58 26.37 -11.78
CA SER A 325 -0.13 27.30 -10.90
C SER A 325 -0.27 26.75 -9.49
N GLY A 326 -0.37 27.62 -8.49
CA GLY A 326 -0.45 27.24 -7.09
C GLY A 326 0.92 26.93 -6.49
N SER A 327 0.92 26.32 -5.31
CA SER A 327 2.12 26.02 -4.54
C SER A 327 2.73 24.68 -4.98
N GLU A 328 4.03 24.65 -5.25
CA GLU A 328 4.74 23.46 -5.78
C GLU A 328 4.43 22.17 -5.01
N GLY A 329 4.59 22.22 -3.68
CA GLY A 329 4.25 21.13 -2.76
C GLY A 329 2.88 21.27 -2.07
N GLY A 330 2.02 22.20 -2.47
CA GLY A 330 0.70 22.43 -1.87
C GLY A 330 -0.44 21.76 -2.64
N ALA A 331 -1.58 21.55 -1.97
CA ALA A 331 -2.77 20.92 -2.58
C ALA A 331 -3.43 21.76 -3.69
N ASP A 332 -3.07 23.04 -3.78
CA ASP A 332 -3.43 23.98 -4.84
C ASP A 332 -2.54 23.88 -6.10
N GLY A 333 -1.43 23.14 -6.02
CA GLY A 333 -0.48 22.96 -7.12
C GLY A 333 -1.05 22.14 -8.28
N GLN A 334 -1.09 22.73 -9.48
CA GLN A 334 -1.65 22.11 -10.69
C GLN A 334 -0.78 22.46 -11.91
N PHE A 335 -0.45 21.46 -12.73
CA PHE A 335 0.01 21.66 -14.10
C PHE A 335 -1.18 22.07 -14.97
N GLN A 336 -0.99 23.08 -15.79
CA GLN A 336 -2.04 23.72 -16.59
C GLN A 336 -1.78 23.45 -18.07
N PHE A 337 -2.61 22.59 -18.65
CA PHE A 337 -2.52 22.12 -20.02
C PHE A 337 -3.53 22.88 -20.90
N ALA A 338 -3.04 23.50 -21.97
CA ALA A 338 -3.89 24.08 -23.00
C ALA A 338 -4.28 23.01 -24.02
N ALA A 339 -5.50 23.06 -24.55
CA ALA A 339 -5.94 22.26 -25.69
C ALA A 339 -6.20 23.16 -26.91
N ASP A 340 -5.98 22.65 -28.13
CA ASP A 340 -6.45 23.31 -29.35
C ASP A 340 -7.98 23.12 -29.44
N PRO A 341 -8.80 24.18 -29.37
CA PRO A 341 -10.26 24.04 -29.39
C PRO A 341 -10.78 23.35 -30.65
N SER A 342 -10.08 23.47 -31.79
CA SER A 342 -10.46 22.83 -33.05
C SER A 342 -10.20 21.32 -33.09
N ALA A 343 -9.38 20.81 -32.17
CA ALA A 343 -9.06 19.39 -32.05
C ALA A 343 -9.92 18.67 -30.98
N VAL A 344 -10.68 19.42 -30.16
CA VAL A 344 -11.56 18.84 -29.14
C VAL A 344 -12.83 18.28 -29.77
N LYS A 345 -13.17 17.04 -29.43
CA LYS A 345 -14.45 16.41 -29.82
C LYS A 345 -15.35 16.30 -28.61
N VAL A 346 -16.64 16.58 -28.77
CA VAL A 346 -17.67 16.41 -27.74
C VAL A 346 -18.87 15.70 -28.36
N SER A 347 -19.42 14.69 -27.69
CA SER A 347 -20.61 13.95 -28.12
C SER A 347 -21.39 13.44 -26.91
N GLY A 348 -22.63 13.90 -26.74
CA GLY A 348 -23.44 13.52 -25.57
C GLY A 348 -22.78 13.93 -24.25
N THR A 349 -22.51 12.95 -23.38
CA THR A 349 -21.80 13.11 -22.11
C THR A 349 -20.27 13.11 -22.23
N ASP A 350 -19.74 12.90 -23.44
CA ASP A 350 -18.38 12.43 -23.66
C ASP A 350 -17.54 13.48 -24.38
N ALA A 351 -16.23 13.48 -24.13
CA ALA A 351 -15.28 14.35 -24.81
C ALA A 351 -13.91 13.70 -25.01
N ASP A 352 -13.24 14.06 -26.10
CA ASP A 352 -11.80 13.81 -26.33
C ASP A 352 -11.09 15.15 -26.46
N ILE A 353 -10.12 15.39 -25.57
CA ILE A 353 -9.44 16.68 -25.38
C ILE A 353 -7.93 16.47 -25.57
N PRO A 354 -7.38 16.66 -26.79
CA PRO A 354 -5.94 16.64 -27.02
C PRO A 354 -5.26 17.81 -26.29
N LEU A 355 -4.23 17.50 -25.50
CA LEU A 355 -3.47 18.50 -24.73
C LEU A 355 -2.18 18.85 -25.45
N GLN A 356 -1.80 20.12 -25.38
CA GLN A 356 -0.55 20.62 -25.92
C GLN A 356 0.60 20.46 -24.93
N GLY A 357 1.81 20.44 -25.49
CA GLY A 357 3.05 20.50 -24.72
C GLY A 357 3.58 19.15 -24.22
N SER A 358 4.55 19.25 -23.30
CA SER A 358 5.20 18.14 -22.62
C SER A 358 5.70 18.56 -21.24
N MET A 359 5.87 17.57 -20.37
CA MET A 359 6.32 17.74 -18.99
C MET A 359 7.48 16.79 -18.72
N ASN A 360 8.62 17.31 -18.29
CA ASN A 360 9.79 16.54 -17.89
C ASN A 360 10.03 16.75 -16.39
N LEU A 361 10.14 15.67 -15.62
CA LEU A 361 10.24 15.64 -14.16
C LEU A 361 11.57 14.99 -13.80
N THR A 362 12.47 15.71 -13.15
CA THR A 362 13.84 15.24 -12.87
C THR A 362 14.16 15.26 -11.40
N GLY A 363 14.97 14.31 -10.93
CA GLY A 363 15.40 14.16 -9.54
C GLY A 363 16.58 13.18 -9.41
N HIS A 364 17.12 13.05 -8.20
CA HIS A 364 18.27 12.20 -7.87
C HIS A 364 19.45 12.36 -8.85
N PHE A 365 19.76 13.61 -9.20
CA PHE A 365 20.82 13.96 -10.17
C PHE A 365 20.67 13.29 -11.55
N GLY A 366 19.43 13.02 -11.98
CA GLY A 366 19.11 12.37 -13.26
C GLY A 366 18.89 10.85 -13.16
N ALA A 367 18.92 10.27 -11.96
CA ALA A 367 18.49 8.88 -11.75
C ALA A 367 16.95 8.74 -11.74
N LEU A 368 16.23 9.83 -11.46
CA LEU A 368 14.82 9.98 -11.77
C LEU A 368 14.71 11.01 -12.91
N ASP A 369 14.23 10.58 -14.07
CA ASP A 369 13.92 11.41 -15.22
C ASP A 369 12.69 10.83 -15.92
N ILE A 370 11.57 11.57 -15.86
CA ILE A 370 10.25 11.14 -16.33
C ILE A 370 9.72 12.19 -17.30
N THR A 371 9.47 11.81 -18.54
CA THR A 371 8.89 12.69 -19.57
C THR A 371 7.51 12.21 -19.96
N TYR A 372 6.52 13.10 -19.93
CA TYR A 372 5.18 12.91 -20.50
C TYR A 372 5.01 13.75 -21.76
N SER A 373 4.41 13.17 -22.79
CA SER A 373 4.13 13.82 -24.08
C SER A 373 2.86 13.25 -24.73
N ASN A 374 2.41 13.84 -25.85
CA ASN A 374 1.21 13.41 -26.59
C ASN A 374 -0.03 13.21 -25.69
N MET A 375 -0.17 14.11 -24.72
CA MET A 375 -1.15 14.01 -23.63
C MET A 375 -2.57 14.27 -24.14
N LYS A 376 -3.57 13.64 -23.54
CA LYS A 376 -5.00 13.93 -23.78
C LYS A 376 -5.83 13.58 -22.55
N VAL A 377 -7.01 14.19 -22.45
CA VAL A 377 -8.06 13.74 -21.54
C VAL A 377 -9.20 13.14 -22.35
N LYS A 378 -9.64 11.93 -21.98
CA LYS A 378 -10.91 11.37 -22.43
C LYS A 378 -11.93 11.46 -21.29
N VAL A 379 -13.16 11.84 -21.60
CA VAL A 379 -14.32 11.84 -20.71
C VAL A 379 -15.38 10.91 -21.29
N ARG A 380 -15.90 9.97 -20.50
CA ARG A 380 -17.02 9.09 -20.85
C ARG A 380 -18.01 9.09 -19.67
N GLY A 381 -19.19 9.66 -19.86
CA GLY A 381 -20.15 9.85 -18.78
C GLY A 381 -19.57 10.65 -17.61
N ALA A 382 -19.49 10.00 -16.43
CA ALA A 382 -18.89 10.55 -15.22
C ALA A 382 -17.41 10.12 -15.00
N THR A 383 -16.80 9.38 -15.93
CA THR A 383 -15.40 8.96 -15.83
C THR A 383 -14.51 9.83 -16.71
N ALA A 384 -13.34 10.23 -16.21
CA ALA A 384 -12.28 10.81 -17.04
C ALA A 384 -10.97 10.03 -16.90
N GLN A 385 -10.14 10.04 -17.95
CA GLN A 385 -8.78 9.51 -17.92
C GLN A 385 -7.80 10.54 -18.47
N PHE A 386 -6.67 10.73 -17.79
CA PHE A 386 -5.50 11.42 -18.33
C PHE A 386 -4.61 10.38 -18.99
N ILE A 387 -4.39 10.51 -20.30
CA ILE A 387 -3.69 9.56 -21.15
C ILE A 387 -2.46 10.23 -21.73
N ALA A 388 -1.32 9.55 -21.75
CA ALA A 388 -0.06 10.11 -22.26
C ALA A 388 0.85 9.04 -22.89
N ASP A 389 1.80 9.51 -23.69
CA ASP A 389 3.06 8.78 -23.89
C ASP A 389 3.99 9.15 -22.73
N TYR A 390 4.75 8.17 -22.20
CA TYR A 390 5.75 8.44 -21.17
C TYR A 390 7.09 7.75 -21.46
N THR A 391 8.15 8.29 -20.86
CA THR A 391 9.46 7.66 -20.71
C THR A 391 9.94 7.94 -19.29
N SER A 392 10.34 6.92 -18.53
CA SER A 392 10.76 7.02 -17.12
C SER A 392 12.03 6.21 -16.90
N THR A 393 13.10 6.79 -16.38
CA THR A 393 14.35 6.06 -16.14
C THR A 393 14.19 4.91 -15.16
N THR A 394 14.77 3.75 -15.50
CA THR A 394 14.93 2.62 -14.57
C THR A 394 16.34 2.66 -13.98
N VAL A 395 16.49 2.16 -12.74
CA VAL A 395 17.74 2.25 -11.97
C VAL A 395 18.12 0.90 -11.35
N SER A 396 19.41 0.70 -11.12
CA SER A 396 19.96 -0.53 -10.52
C SER A 396 19.55 -0.75 -9.06
N SER A 397 19.19 0.31 -8.34
CA SER A 397 18.74 0.31 -6.95
C SER A 397 18.17 1.67 -6.57
N PHE A 398 17.50 1.78 -5.42
CA PHE A 398 17.07 3.06 -4.83
C PHE A 398 18.05 3.60 -3.77
N THR A 399 19.34 3.26 -3.89
CA THR A 399 20.39 3.59 -2.90
C THR A 399 21.43 4.58 -3.46
N PRO A 400 22.15 5.33 -2.60
CA PRO A 400 23.21 6.23 -3.04
C PRO A 400 24.29 5.50 -3.88
N GLY A 401 24.51 5.98 -5.10
CA GLY A 401 25.42 5.34 -6.06
C GLY A 401 24.72 4.43 -7.09
N ALA A 402 23.39 4.37 -7.10
CA ALA A 402 22.61 3.75 -8.16
C ALA A 402 22.96 4.32 -9.55
N THR A 403 22.87 3.47 -10.56
CA THR A 403 23.05 3.85 -11.98
C THR A 403 21.75 3.66 -12.75
N VAL A 404 21.47 4.57 -13.68
CA VAL A 404 20.40 4.37 -14.67
C VAL A 404 20.71 3.12 -15.49
N THR A 405 19.78 2.17 -15.52
CA THR A 405 19.89 0.89 -16.23
C THR A 405 19.11 0.86 -17.54
N GLY A 406 18.15 1.77 -17.73
CA GLY A 406 17.34 1.90 -18.94
C GLY A 406 16.22 2.93 -18.75
N ALA A 407 15.11 2.74 -19.48
CA ALA A 407 13.87 3.48 -19.24
C ALA A 407 12.65 2.59 -19.54
N ASP A 408 11.62 2.73 -18.70
CA ASP A 408 10.26 2.26 -18.99
C ASP A 408 9.56 3.26 -19.92
N THR A 409 8.75 2.75 -20.84
CA THR A 409 8.01 3.55 -21.82
C THR A 409 6.58 3.07 -21.96
N GLY A 410 5.64 4.01 -22.02
CA GLY A 410 4.25 3.77 -22.40
C GLY A 410 3.85 4.66 -23.57
N THR A 411 2.95 4.19 -24.43
CA THR A 411 2.40 4.96 -25.56
C THR A 411 0.89 4.99 -25.44
N GLN A 412 0.32 6.18 -25.32
CA GLN A 412 -1.11 6.45 -25.19
C GLN A 412 -1.80 5.63 -24.08
N VAL A 413 -1.11 5.46 -22.96
CA VAL A 413 -1.59 4.71 -21.79
C VAL A 413 -2.27 5.65 -20.78
N PRO A 414 -3.29 5.16 -20.04
CA PRO A 414 -3.94 5.95 -18.99
C PRO A 414 -3.00 6.07 -17.79
N ILE A 415 -2.63 7.30 -17.40
CA ILE A 415 -1.77 7.59 -16.24
C ILE A 415 -2.60 7.78 -14.96
N ALA A 416 -3.82 8.30 -15.11
CA ALA A 416 -4.75 8.47 -14.00
C ALA A 416 -6.20 8.38 -14.50
N GLN A 417 -7.09 7.89 -13.63
CA GLN A 417 -8.53 7.85 -13.85
C GLN A 417 -9.26 8.61 -12.73
N PHE A 418 -10.34 9.31 -13.08
CA PHE A 418 -11.07 10.22 -12.21
C PHE A 418 -12.58 9.96 -12.26
N GLU A 419 -13.23 10.12 -11.12
CA GLU A 419 -14.69 10.12 -11.00
C GLU A 419 -15.16 11.58 -10.93
N LEU A 420 -15.76 12.07 -12.02
CA LEU A 420 -16.24 13.44 -12.14
C LEU A 420 -17.51 13.64 -11.32
N SER A 421 -17.54 14.71 -10.54
CA SER A 421 -18.67 15.11 -9.69
C SER A 421 -19.98 15.35 -10.46
N SER A 422 -19.91 15.52 -11.78
CA SER A 422 -21.04 15.58 -12.71
C SER A 422 -20.56 15.26 -14.13
N PRO A 423 -21.37 14.56 -14.95
CA PRO A 423 -21.09 14.36 -16.37
C PRO A 423 -21.29 15.67 -17.17
N ILE A 424 -20.83 15.69 -18.42
CA ILE A 424 -21.19 16.76 -19.36
C ILE A 424 -22.73 16.72 -19.57
N THR A 425 -23.41 17.83 -19.30
CA THR A 425 -24.87 17.92 -19.50
C THR A 425 -25.21 18.52 -20.87
N GLU A 426 -26.32 18.09 -21.47
CA GLU A 426 -26.79 18.62 -22.76
C GLU A 426 -26.90 20.16 -22.75
N ASN A 427 -27.39 20.74 -21.64
CA ASN A 427 -27.50 22.19 -21.50
C ASN A 427 -26.14 22.90 -21.49
N ALA A 428 -25.11 22.31 -20.88
CA ALA A 428 -23.77 22.90 -20.81
C ALA A 428 -23.00 22.72 -22.14
N ALA A 429 -23.28 21.65 -22.89
CA ALA A 429 -22.74 21.45 -24.25
C ALA A 429 -23.36 22.43 -25.27
N ASN A 430 -24.60 22.89 -25.05
CA ASN A 430 -25.36 23.71 -26.00
C ASN A 430 -25.11 25.23 -25.93
N SER A 431 -24.53 25.75 -24.83
CA SER A 431 -23.88 27.08 -24.77
C SER A 431 -23.29 27.35 -23.38
N GLY A 432 -22.05 27.81 -23.30
CA GLY A 432 -21.46 28.36 -22.06
C GLY A 432 -20.15 27.68 -21.64
N THR A 433 -19.89 27.66 -20.34
CA THR A 433 -18.68 27.03 -19.77
C THR A 433 -19.07 25.75 -19.02
N VAL A 434 -18.56 24.62 -19.50
CA VAL A 434 -18.57 23.34 -18.78
C VAL A 434 -17.36 23.33 -17.84
N ASN A 435 -17.57 23.05 -16.56
CA ASN A 435 -16.50 22.74 -15.62
C ASN A 435 -16.74 21.33 -15.07
N LEU A 436 -15.75 20.45 -15.22
CA LEU A 436 -15.76 19.10 -14.68
C LEU A 436 -14.62 19.01 -13.66
N SER A 437 -14.90 18.47 -12.48
CA SER A 437 -13.85 18.16 -11.51
C SER A 437 -14.21 16.94 -10.69
N GLY A 438 -13.20 16.25 -10.19
CA GLY A 438 -13.39 14.99 -9.47
C GLY A 438 -12.10 14.47 -8.85
N PRO A 439 -12.20 13.69 -7.76
CA PRO A 439 -11.09 12.89 -7.27
C PRO A 439 -10.69 11.83 -8.31
N GLY A 440 -9.50 11.26 -8.15
CA GLY A 440 -9.04 10.17 -8.99
C GLY A 440 -7.92 9.39 -8.36
N TYR A 441 -7.39 8.45 -9.13
CA TYR A 441 -6.30 7.57 -8.76
C TYR A 441 -5.29 7.43 -9.90
N ILE A 442 -4.05 7.19 -9.53
CA ILE A 442 -2.96 6.72 -10.38
C ILE A 442 -3.27 5.28 -10.77
N THR A 443 -3.19 4.99 -12.06
CA THR A 443 -3.41 3.67 -12.66
C THR A 443 -2.17 2.80 -12.56
N GLU A 444 -2.23 1.53 -12.93
CA GLU A 444 -1.04 0.67 -13.03
C GLU A 444 0.04 1.25 -13.98
N ASP A 445 -0.34 1.70 -15.18
CA ASP A 445 0.58 2.38 -16.11
C ASP A 445 1.15 3.69 -15.54
N GLY A 446 0.32 4.48 -14.84
CA GLY A 446 0.75 5.71 -14.18
C GLY A 446 1.61 5.46 -12.96
N ASN A 447 1.46 4.32 -12.30
CA ASN A 447 2.36 3.90 -11.22
C ASN A 447 3.72 3.54 -11.79
N ARG A 448 3.74 2.75 -12.87
CA ARG A 448 4.96 2.37 -13.57
C ARG A 448 5.72 3.59 -14.09
N SER A 449 5.04 4.55 -14.71
CA SER A 449 5.67 5.81 -15.15
C SER A 449 6.23 6.68 -14.02
N LEU A 450 5.84 6.42 -12.77
CA LEU A 450 6.35 7.08 -11.56
C LEU A 450 7.26 6.17 -10.72
N GLY A 451 7.74 5.05 -11.28
CA GLY A 451 8.72 4.17 -10.66
C GLY A 451 8.15 3.11 -9.70
N GLY A 452 6.85 2.82 -9.75
CA GLY A 452 6.26 1.59 -9.19
C GLY A 452 5.74 1.64 -7.74
N ASN A 453 5.73 2.82 -7.11
CA ASN A 453 5.55 2.98 -5.65
C ASN A 453 4.14 3.38 -5.17
N TYR A 454 3.17 3.45 -6.09
CA TYR A 454 1.77 3.74 -5.81
C TYR A 454 0.96 2.45 -5.86
N GLY A 455 0.34 2.10 -4.73
CA GLY A 455 -0.51 0.93 -4.58
C GLY A 455 -1.80 1.30 -3.87
N GLU A 456 -2.60 0.31 -3.50
CA GLU A 456 -3.83 0.52 -2.74
C GLU A 456 -3.56 1.31 -1.44
N GLY A 457 -4.40 2.30 -1.13
CA GLY A 457 -4.21 3.23 -0.01
C GLY A 457 -3.05 4.24 -0.14
N ASN A 458 -2.43 4.35 -1.32
CA ASN A 458 -1.46 5.40 -1.66
C ASN A 458 -1.58 5.87 -3.12
N ASN A 459 -2.53 5.33 -3.90
CA ASN A 459 -2.67 5.61 -5.34
C ASN A 459 -3.52 6.86 -5.64
N GLU A 460 -3.96 7.63 -4.66
CA GLU A 460 -4.83 8.81 -4.89
C GLU A 460 -4.14 9.85 -5.76
N ALA A 461 -4.76 10.27 -6.85
CA ALA A 461 -4.28 11.38 -7.68
C ALA A 461 -4.82 12.71 -7.14
N ASP A 462 -4.10 13.80 -7.44
CA ASP A 462 -4.66 15.14 -7.23
C ASP A 462 -5.92 15.30 -8.10
N PRO A 463 -6.99 15.97 -7.62
CA PRO A 463 -8.19 16.18 -8.42
C PRO A 463 -7.91 16.83 -9.77
N ILE A 464 -8.62 16.37 -10.80
CA ILE A 464 -8.60 16.98 -12.13
C ILE A 464 -9.59 18.13 -12.21
N ASN A 465 -9.27 19.15 -12.99
CA ASN A 465 -10.15 20.27 -13.33
C ASN A 465 -10.16 20.44 -14.85
N VAL A 466 -11.31 20.24 -15.50
CA VAL A 466 -11.47 20.41 -16.95
C VAL A 466 -12.45 21.54 -17.21
N THR A 467 -12.04 22.53 -18.00
CA THR A 467 -12.91 23.63 -18.45
C THR A 467 -13.05 23.58 -19.97
N LEU A 468 -14.29 23.53 -20.47
CA LEU A 468 -14.64 23.63 -21.89
C LEU A 468 -15.56 24.83 -22.11
N ASN A 469 -15.29 25.66 -23.11
CA ASN A 469 -16.15 26.77 -23.50
C ASN A 469 -16.83 26.49 -24.83
N THR A 470 -18.16 26.50 -24.88
CA THR A 470 -18.98 26.18 -26.06
C THR A 470 -19.79 27.40 -26.53
N SER A 471 -19.83 27.65 -27.84
CA SER A 471 -20.53 28.81 -28.45
C SER A 471 -21.97 28.54 -28.89
N GLY A 472 -22.34 27.28 -29.14
CA GLY A 472 -23.72 26.81 -29.11
C GLY A 472 -24.41 26.46 -30.44
N GLU A 473 -25.66 26.01 -30.29
CA GLU A 473 -26.65 25.50 -31.26
C GLU A 473 -26.10 24.97 -32.61
N GLY A 474 -25.72 23.70 -32.61
CA GLY A 474 -25.09 23.00 -33.73
C GLY A 474 -24.43 21.68 -33.31
N CYS A 475 -24.16 21.52 -32.00
CA CYS A 475 -23.93 20.25 -31.34
C CYS A 475 -25.18 19.37 -31.40
N GLY A 476 -25.46 18.79 -32.57
CA GLY A 476 -26.48 17.76 -32.70
C GLY A 476 -26.08 16.54 -31.88
N ILE A 477 -26.54 16.47 -30.63
CA ILE A 477 -26.65 15.21 -29.88
C ILE A 477 -27.76 14.41 -30.58
N GLY A 478 -27.38 13.81 -31.70
CA GLY A 478 -28.27 13.42 -32.77
C GLY A 478 -27.69 12.25 -33.54
N THR A 479 -27.79 11.05 -32.95
CA THR A 479 -27.59 9.75 -33.61
C THR A 479 -26.19 9.47 -34.19
N GLY A 480 -25.19 10.31 -33.93
CA GLY A 480 -23.80 9.92 -34.11
C GLY A 480 -23.45 8.77 -33.14
N GLY A 481 -22.71 7.77 -33.62
CA GLY A 481 -22.14 6.75 -32.73
C GLY A 481 -21.29 7.42 -31.64
N GLY A 482 -21.26 6.83 -30.45
CA GLY A 482 -20.46 7.34 -29.33
C GLY A 482 -18.99 7.50 -29.69
N LEU A 483 -18.26 8.30 -28.91
CA LEU A 483 -16.80 8.33 -29.01
C LEU A 483 -16.25 6.98 -28.55
N ASP A 484 -15.15 6.51 -29.13
CA ASP A 484 -14.52 5.21 -28.78
C ASP A 484 -14.37 5.08 -27.26
N ASP A 485 -14.86 3.99 -26.67
CA ASP A 485 -14.86 3.80 -25.22
C ASP A 485 -13.47 3.98 -24.59
N ILE A 486 -13.47 4.25 -23.28
CA ILE A 486 -12.28 4.10 -22.45
C ILE A 486 -12.25 2.68 -21.89
N THR A 487 -11.12 1.99 -22.06
CA THR A 487 -10.84 0.80 -21.25
C THR A 487 -10.64 1.27 -19.81
N SER A 488 -11.51 0.85 -18.89
CA SER A 488 -11.34 1.12 -17.46
C SER A 488 -9.94 0.70 -17.01
N ALA A 489 -9.18 1.65 -16.48
CA ALA A 489 -7.82 1.41 -16.05
C ALA A 489 -7.82 0.97 -14.59
N GLY A 490 -7.18 -0.15 -14.29
CA GLY A 490 -7.04 -0.66 -12.93
C GLY A 490 -6.38 0.39 -12.03
N GLN A 491 -6.87 0.49 -10.80
CA GLN A 491 -6.15 1.20 -9.74
C GLN A 491 -4.76 0.60 -9.59
N ALA A 492 -3.75 1.44 -9.35
CA ALA A 492 -2.43 0.93 -9.05
C ALA A 492 -2.47 0.09 -7.76
N THR A 493 -1.98 -1.14 -7.85
CA THR A 493 -1.83 -2.08 -6.73
C THR A 493 -0.36 -2.18 -6.32
N SER A 494 -0.09 -2.64 -5.10
CA SER A 494 1.28 -2.76 -4.58
C SER A 494 2.04 -3.90 -5.27
N GLY A 495 2.89 -3.57 -6.25
CA GLY A 495 3.73 -4.56 -6.94
C GLY A 495 4.25 -4.16 -8.32
N GLY A 496 3.91 -2.98 -8.84
CA GLY A 496 4.24 -2.56 -10.21
C GLY A 496 5.74 -2.32 -10.48
N SER A 497 6.47 -3.35 -10.92
CA SER A 497 7.75 -3.20 -11.62
C SER A 497 7.84 -4.27 -12.71
N GLY A 498 7.90 -3.86 -13.98
CA GLY A 498 7.80 -4.80 -15.10
C GLY A 498 8.11 -4.22 -16.48
N SER A 499 9.37 -4.38 -16.89
CA SER A 499 9.90 -4.57 -18.26
C SER A 499 9.40 -3.72 -19.44
N ALA A 500 10.30 -2.91 -20.01
CA ALA A 500 10.08 -1.97 -21.12
C ALA A 500 9.87 -2.64 -22.50
N ALA A 501 9.12 -1.94 -23.37
CA ALA A 501 9.00 -2.27 -24.79
C ALA A 501 9.18 -1.00 -25.67
N GLU A 502 10.37 -0.86 -26.26
CA GLU A 502 10.60 0.02 -27.43
C GLU A 502 10.00 -0.63 -28.70
N GLY A 503 9.54 0.09 -29.74
CA GLY A 503 9.38 1.52 -29.90
C GLY A 503 8.99 1.94 -31.34
N THR A 504 8.59 3.20 -31.50
CA THR A 504 8.62 4.05 -32.73
C THR A 504 8.00 3.57 -34.08
N GLY A 505 7.05 4.35 -34.62
CA GLY A 505 6.89 4.55 -36.08
C GLY A 505 5.46 4.53 -36.66
N THR A 506 4.83 5.69 -36.82
CA THR A 506 3.54 5.92 -37.51
C THR A 506 3.71 6.41 -38.98
N PRO A 507 2.66 6.48 -39.84
CA PRO A 507 1.32 5.86 -39.83
C PRO A 507 0.90 5.19 -41.19
N ASP A 508 -0.28 4.55 -41.22
CA ASP A 508 -1.37 4.70 -42.24
C ASP A 508 -2.08 3.40 -42.71
N LEU A 509 -3.35 3.26 -42.31
CA LEU A 509 -4.50 2.53 -42.91
C LEU A 509 -4.36 1.07 -43.42
N GLY A 510 -4.91 0.10 -42.67
CA GLY A 510 -5.32 -1.21 -43.20
C GLY A 510 -5.80 -2.21 -42.13
N MET A 511 -7.04 -2.72 -42.26
CA MET A 511 -7.67 -3.65 -41.31
C MET A 511 -7.18 -5.12 -41.48
N SER A 512 -7.30 -5.88 -40.38
CA SER A 512 -7.34 -7.36 -40.27
C SER A 512 -6.04 -8.11 -39.89
N PRO A 513 -6.14 -9.15 -39.03
CA PRO A 513 -4.99 -9.76 -38.36
C PRO A 513 -4.30 -10.82 -39.21
N ARG A 514 -3.00 -11.02 -38.99
CA ARG A 514 -2.28 -12.20 -39.50
C ARG A 514 -1.10 -12.60 -38.62
N VAL A 515 -1.21 -13.78 -38.01
CA VAL A 515 -0.12 -14.49 -37.34
C VAL A 515 0.94 -14.94 -38.36
N SER A 516 2.20 -14.61 -38.11
CA SER A 516 3.43 -15.35 -38.44
C SER A 516 4.63 -14.42 -38.26
N GLY A 517 5.52 -14.74 -37.32
CA GLY A 517 6.68 -13.89 -37.01
C GLY A 517 7.79 -13.89 -38.07
N THR A 518 8.84 -13.11 -37.80
CA THR A 518 10.16 -13.31 -38.39
C THR A 518 11.20 -13.08 -37.30
N ALA A 519 11.91 -14.14 -36.91
CA ALA A 519 12.83 -14.11 -35.79
C ALA A 519 14.07 -13.25 -36.08
N SER A 520 14.61 -12.62 -35.03
CA SER A 520 16.03 -12.29 -34.93
C SER A 520 16.59 -13.01 -33.69
N THR A 521 17.58 -13.87 -33.93
CA THR A 521 17.98 -14.92 -32.98
C THR A 521 19.23 -14.56 -32.17
N SER A 522 19.11 -14.56 -30.85
CA SER A 522 20.20 -15.00 -29.95
C SER A 522 19.64 -15.32 -28.57
N GLY A 523 19.19 -16.56 -28.39
CA GLY A 523 18.51 -17.04 -27.19
C GLY A 523 17.71 -18.30 -27.53
N ALA A 524 18.38 -19.45 -27.66
CA ALA A 524 17.68 -20.72 -27.77
C ALA A 524 17.07 -21.05 -26.40
N ASN A 525 15.76 -21.33 -26.37
CA ASN A 525 14.91 -21.91 -25.30
C ASN A 525 13.51 -21.27 -25.17
N SER A 526 13.03 -20.52 -26.18
CA SER A 526 11.61 -20.11 -26.20
C SER A 526 10.69 -21.30 -26.48
N ALA A 527 9.63 -21.45 -25.68
CA ALA A 527 8.69 -22.57 -25.72
C ALA A 527 7.85 -22.71 -27.01
N GLY A 528 8.01 -21.81 -27.99
CA GLY A 528 7.22 -21.78 -29.22
C GLY A 528 5.83 -21.14 -29.06
N GLU A 529 5.25 -20.72 -30.18
CA GLU A 529 3.95 -20.04 -30.24
C GLU A 529 2.80 -21.03 -29.96
N SER A 530 1.82 -20.61 -29.15
CA SER A 530 0.68 -21.46 -28.77
C SER A 530 -0.38 -21.50 -29.87
N ASP A 531 -0.86 -22.68 -30.23
CA ASP A 531 -2.06 -22.79 -31.06
C ASP A 531 -3.30 -22.52 -30.21
N THR A 532 -4.07 -21.52 -30.64
CA THR A 532 -5.41 -21.16 -30.12
C THR A 532 -6.38 -20.97 -31.29
N THR A 533 -6.15 -21.66 -32.42
CA THR A 533 -7.14 -21.73 -33.49
C THR A 533 -8.28 -22.64 -33.06
N CYS A 534 -9.52 -22.19 -33.23
CA CYS A 534 -10.71 -22.96 -32.90
C CYS A 534 -11.45 -23.29 -34.19
N THR A 535 -11.57 -24.58 -34.50
CA THR A 535 -12.34 -25.09 -35.63
C THR A 535 -13.38 -26.09 -35.14
N ALA A 536 -14.64 -25.68 -35.04
CA ALA A 536 -15.71 -26.51 -34.46
C ALA A 536 -15.87 -27.89 -35.14
N GLU A 537 -15.53 -28.02 -36.43
CA GLU A 537 -15.52 -29.30 -37.15
C GLU A 537 -14.53 -30.33 -36.59
N ASN A 538 -13.47 -29.90 -35.89
CA ASN A 538 -12.49 -30.76 -35.23
C ASN A 538 -12.94 -31.22 -33.83
N GLY A 539 -14.05 -30.68 -33.30
CA GLY A 539 -14.43 -30.82 -31.88
C GLY A 539 -13.78 -29.76 -30.96
N ASP A 540 -13.24 -28.69 -31.54
CA ASP A 540 -12.66 -27.57 -30.80
C ASP A 540 -13.76 -26.73 -30.15
N ARG A 541 -13.49 -26.27 -28.93
CA ARG A 541 -14.32 -25.35 -28.15
C ARG A 541 -13.43 -24.23 -27.62
N LYS A 542 -13.90 -22.99 -27.75
CA LYS A 542 -13.23 -21.81 -27.19
C LYS A 542 -13.36 -21.82 -25.67
N VAL A 543 -12.32 -21.33 -25.00
CA VAL A 543 -12.30 -21.21 -23.55
C VAL A 543 -12.66 -19.77 -23.18
N ALA A 544 -13.65 -19.60 -22.29
CA ALA A 544 -14.14 -18.30 -21.84
C ALA A 544 -13.55 -17.87 -20.49
N GLU A 545 -13.29 -18.83 -19.60
CA GLU A 545 -12.64 -18.61 -18.30
C GLU A 545 -11.68 -19.76 -18.00
N THR A 546 -10.59 -19.47 -17.31
CA THR A 546 -9.63 -20.47 -16.81
C THR A 546 -9.27 -20.22 -15.35
N ARG A 547 -8.98 -21.29 -14.60
CA ARG A 547 -8.43 -21.23 -13.25
C ARG A 547 -7.46 -22.39 -13.03
N MET A 548 -6.23 -22.12 -12.59
CA MET A 548 -5.20 -23.13 -12.29
C MET A 548 -4.72 -22.97 -10.85
N GLY A 549 -4.69 -24.05 -10.08
CA GLY A 549 -4.00 -24.10 -8.78
C GLY A 549 -2.69 -24.87 -8.90
N TRP A 550 -1.58 -24.24 -8.51
CA TRP A 550 -0.25 -24.85 -8.51
C TRP A 550 0.65 -24.28 -7.40
N GLY A 551 1.23 -25.12 -6.54
CA GLY A 551 2.11 -24.69 -5.46
C GLY A 551 3.55 -24.32 -5.84
N ILE A 552 3.95 -24.49 -7.12
CA ILE A 552 5.35 -24.60 -7.55
C ILE A 552 6.02 -25.88 -6.99
N LYS A 553 6.44 -25.83 -5.72
CA LYS A 553 7.08 -26.94 -4.99
C LYS A 553 7.03 -26.66 -3.49
N ASP A 554 6.49 -27.57 -2.70
CA ASP A 554 6.31 -27.35 -1.25
C ASP A 554 7.62 -27.02 -0.53
N SER A 555 8.68 -27.80 -0.78
CA SER A 555 9.99 -27.55 -0.19
C SER A 555 10.61 -26.20 -0.59
N PHE A 556 10.21 -25.63 -1.74
CA PHE A 556 10.66 -24.30 -2.15
C PHE A 556 9.91 -23.21 -1.36
N ARG A 557 8.59 -23.31 -1.22
CA ARG A 557 7.81 -22.41 -0.35
C ARG A 557 8.31 -22.44 1.11
N ALA A 558 8.50 -23.64 1.66
CA ALA A 558 9.04 -23.84 3.01
C ALA A 558 10.45 -23.25 3.19
N TYR A 559 11.29 -23.30 2.15
CA TYR A 559 12.61 -22.67 2.14
C TYR A 559 12.53 -21.14 2.11
N ILE A 560 11.66 -20.56 1.28
CA ILE A 560 11.46 -19.11 1.14
C ILE A 560 11.02 -18.50 2.48
N ARG A 561 9.93 -18.99 3.08
CA ARG A 561 9.47 -18.53 4.41
C ARG A 561 10.39 -18.98 5.56
N GLY A 562 11.26 -19.95 5.31
CA GLY A 562 12.15 -20.55 6.30
C GLY A 562 13.24 -19.61 6.80
N SER A 563 13.86 -19.98 7.92
CA SER A 563 14.90 -19.19 8.62
C SER A 563 16.20 -18.99 7.84
N ILE A 564 16.34 -19.64 6.68
CA ILE A 564 17.52 -19.55 5.79
C ILE A 564 17.32 -18.43 4.77
N ALA A 565 16.29 -18.51 3.92
CA ALA A 565 16.04 -17.47 2.92
C ALA A 565 15.41 -16.22 3.54
N LYS A 566 14.61 -16.37 4.62
CA LYS A 566 13.89 -15.27 5.31
C LYS A 566 13.16 -14.35 4.33
N GLY A 567 12.57 -14.99 3.35
CA GLY A 567 11.95 -14.39 2.19
C GLY A 567 10.43 -14.44 2.27
N ASP A 568 9.84 -13.99 1.19
CA ASP A 568 8.39 -13.93 1.02
C ASP A 568 8.01 -14.15 -0.45
N TRP A 569 6.72 -14.31 -0.71
CA TRP A 569 6.14 -14.21 -2.04
C TRP A 569 5.04 -13.17 -2.11
N THR A 570 4.87 -12.58 -3.29
CA THR A 570 3.77 -11.63 -3.57
C THR A 570 3.12 -12.03 -4.88
N THR A 571 1.80 -12.14 -4.87
CA THR A 571 0.96 -12.40 -6.04
C THR A 571 0.49 -11.10 -6.68
N THR A 572 0.51 -11.02 -8.01
CA THR A 572 0.01 -9.87 -8.77
C THR A 572 -0.76 -10.31 -10.02
N GLY A 573 -1.35 -9.38 -10.76
CA GLY A 573 -2.09 -9.67 -12.01
C GLY A 573 -3.31 -10.58 -11.82
N GLY A 574 -3.90 -10.60 -10.62
CA GLY A 574 -5.05 -11.46 -10.31
C GLY A 574 -4.70 -12.91 -9.97
N ALA A 575 -3.43 -13.24 -9.70
CA ALA A 575 -3.08 -14.42 -8.92
C ALA A 575 -3.41 -14.22 -7.42
N VAL A 576 -3.65 -15.30 -6.69
CA VAL A 576 -3.74 -15.33 -5.20
C VAL A 576 -3.04 -16.57 -4.67
N TYR A 577 -2.73 -16.63 -3.37
CA TYR A 577 -2.28 -17.86 -2.72
C TYR A 577 -3.39 -18.42 -1.82
N SER A 578 -3.77 -19.68 -1.97
CA SER A 578 -4.81 -20.34 -1.15
C SER A 578 -4.60 -21.85 -1.11
N GLU A 579 -4.82 -22.46 0.06
CA GLU A 579 -4.68 -23.91 0.32
C GLU A 579 -3.35 -24.50 -0.20
N GLY A 580 -2.25 -23.79 0.02
CA GLY A 580 -0.90 -24.21 -0.41
C GLY A 580 -0.59 -23.97 -1.90
N ASN A 581 -1.52 -23.41 -2.67
CA ASN A 581 -1.43 -23.25 -4.11
C ASN A 581 -1.46 -21.78 -4.53
N PHE A 582 -0.68 -21.43 -5.56
CA PHE A 582 -0.89 -20.19 -6.30
C PHE A 582 -2.01 -20.43 -7.31
N VAL A 583 -3.11 -19.67 -7.17
CA VAL A 583 -4.27 -19.77 -8.04
C VAL A 583 -4.20 -18.67 -9.10
N PHE A 584 -3.97 -19.06 -10.35
CA PHE A 584 -3.93 -18.21 -11.53
C PHE A 584 -5.29 -18.24 -12.25
N SER A 585 -5.67 -17.16 -12.93
CA SER A 585 -6.97 -17.03 -13.61
C SER A 585 -6.81 -16.38 -14.98
N GLY A 586 -7.62 -16.77 -15.96
CA GLY A 586 -7.71 -16.12 -17.28
C GLY A 586 -9.17 -15.99 -17.74
N ALA A 587 -9.44 -15.08 -18.67
CA ALA A 587 -10.78 -14.84 -19.19
C ALA A 587 -10.78 -14.28 -20.62
N GLY A 588 -11.91 -14.44 -21.32
CA GLY A 588 -12.14 -13.94 -22.67
C GLY A 588 -11.35 -14.69 -23.74
N ASP A 589 -11.32 -14.14 -24.95
CA ASP A 589 -10.80 -14.77 -26.17
C ASP A 589 -9.33 -15.22 -26.09
N ALA A 590 -8.55 -14.67 -25.17
CA ALA A 590 -7.17 -15.05 -24.91
C ALA A 590 -7.00 -16.27 -23.99
N ALA A 591 -8.07 -16.74 -23.32
CA ALA A 591 -8.01 -17.82 -22.33
C ALA A 591 -7.72 -19.20 -22.95
N GLY A 592 -7.96 -19.38 -24.24
CA GLY A 592 -7.46 -20.51 -25.03
C GLY A 592 -8.52 -21.31 -25.78
N THR A 593 -8.20 -22.56 -26.10
CA THR A 593 -9.01 -23.46 -26.93
C THR A 593 -8.70 -24.91 -26.57
N VAL A 594 -9.72 -25.77 -26.51
CA VAL A 594 -9.57 -27.20 -26.27
C VAL A 594 -10.33 -28.03 -27.29
N THR A 595 -9.72 -29.11 -27.76
CA THR A 595 -10.38 -30.14 -28.55
C THR A 595 -11.00 -31.15 -27.57
N THR A 596 -12.31 -31.40 -27.71
CA THR A 596 -13.07 -32.29 -26.81
C THR A 596 -13.59 -33.53 -27.56
N ALA A 597 -13.47 -34.70 -26.94
CA ALA A 597 -14.01 -35.95 -27.45
C ALA A 597 -14.37 -36.90 -26.30
N ASP A 598 -15.42 -37.70 -26.47
CA ASP A 598 -15.87 -38.73 -25.53
C ASP A 598 -16.03 -38.27 -24.06
N GLY A 599 -16.32 -36.98 -23.83
CA GLY A 599 -16.49 -36.39 -22.51
C GLY A 599 -15.19 -35.95 -21.81
N GLY A 600 -14.07 -35.88 -22.54
CA GLY A 600 -12.79 -35.37 -22.04
C GLY A 600 -12.10 -34.42 -23.02
N VAL A 601 -10.97 -33.86 -22.58
CA VAL A 601 -10.07 -33.05 -23.42
C VAL A 601 -9.01 -33.95 -24.06
N THR A 602 -8.85 -33.87 -25.38
CA THR A 602 -7.84 -34.64 -26.13
C THR A 602 -6.63 -33.81 -26.53
N ALA A 603 -6.80 -32.50 -26.72
CA ALA A 603 -5.73 -31.55 -26.95
C ALA A 603 -6.18 -30.13 -26.55
N GLY A 604 -5.24 -29.20 -26.39
CA GLY A 604 -5.59 -27.78 -26.27
C GLY A 604 -4.56 -26.93 -25.56
N THR A 605 -4.86 -25.64 -25.50
CA THR A 605 -4.09 -24.63 -24.76
C THR A 605 -5.03 -23.95 -23.77
N LEU A 606 -4.66 -23.95 -22.48
CA LEU A 606 -5.28 -23.12 -21.45
C LEU A 606 -4.27 -22.05 -21.03
N LYS A 607 -4.64 -20.78 -21.16
CA LYS A 607 -3.82 -19.64 -20.75
C LYS A 607 -4.39 -19.02 -19.48
N PHE A 608 -3.50 -18.63 -18.59
CA PHE A 608 -3.83 -18.00 -17.31
C PHE A 608 -3.01 -16.71 -17.18
N GLY A 609 -3.63 -15.66 -16.64
CA GLY A 609 -2.92 -14.45 -16.23
C GLY A 609 -2.47 -14.53 -14.77
N GLY A 610 -1.73 -13.51 -14.36
CA GLY A 610 -1.22 -13.37 -13.01
C GLY A 610 0.23 -13.79 -12.87
N SER A 611 0.82 -13.38 -11.76
CA SER A 611 2.24 -13.54 -11.47
C SER A 611 2.48 -13.84 -9.99
N VAL A 612 3.57 -14.54 -9.71
CA VAL A 612 4.12 -14.69 -8.36
C VAL A 612 5.59 -14.28 -8.36
N LEU A 613 5.93 -13.33 -7.49
CA LEU A 613 7.29 -12.90 -7.19
C LEU A 613 7.72 -13.56 -5.88
N PHE A 614 8.74 -14.42 -5.93
CA PHE A 614 9.47 -14.92 -4.77
C PHE A 614 10.70 -14.04 -4.48
N THR A 615 10.95 -13.77 -3.21
CA THR A 615 12.14 -13.07 -2.73
C THR A 615 12.81 -13.82 -1.59
N GLY A 616 14.10 -13.59 -1.36
CA GLY A 616 14.85 -14.14 -0.23
C GLY A 616 16.30 -13.69 -0.20
N HIS A 617 17.04 -14.06 0.83
CA HIS A 617 18.46 -13.69 1.03
C HIS A 617 18.71 -12.19 0.86
N GLU A 618 17.90 -11.37 1.55
CA GLU A 618 18.01 -9.90 1.51
C GLU A 618 17.87 -9.31 0.08
N GLY A 619 17.14 -10.00 -0.80
CA GLY A 619 16.88 -9.61 -2.19
C GLY A 619 17.83 -10.24 -3.22
N VAL A 620 18.84 -11.01 -2.79
CA VAL A 620 19.71 -11.77 -3.70
C VAL A 620 18.92 -12.85 -4.45
N LEU A 621 18.02 -13.55 -3.76
CA LEU A 621 17.02 -14.40 -4.41
C LEU A 621 15.84 -13.51 -4.83
N ARG A 622 15.59 -13.49 -6.13
CA ARG A 622 14.40 -12.93 -6.78
C ARG A 622 14.02 -13.88 -7.90
N THR A 623 12.77 -14.34 -7.94
CA THR A 623 12.24 -15.19 -9.01
C THR A 623 10.80 -14.79 -9.28
N VAL A 624 10.47 -14.41 -10.51
CA VAL A 624 9.12 -14.08 -10.97
C VAL A 624 8.66 -15.18 -11.91
N ILE A 625 7.46 -15.70 -11.70
CA ILE A 625 6.79 -16.64 -12.60
C ILE A 625 5.44 -16.01 -12.99
N SER A 626 5.23 -15.71 -14.27
CA SER A 626 4.00 -15.07 -14.76
C SER A 626 3.40 -15.71 -16.01
N ASP A 627 2.12 -15.43 -16.22
CA ASP A 627 1.34 -15.80 -17.40
C ASP A 627 1.43 -17.30 -17.76
N PRO A 628 1.15 -18.21 -16.79
CA PRO A 628 1.28 -19.63 -17.03
C PRO A 628 0.30 -20.13 -18.10
N GLU A 629 0.66 -21.25 -18.70
CA GLU A 629 -0.05 -21.86 -19.81
C GLU A 629 0.12 -23.37 -19.77
N ILE A 630 -1.00 -24.09 -19.76
CA ILE A 630 -1.03 -25.54 -19.88
C ILE A 630 -1.31 -25.89 -21.33
N ARG A 631 -0.42 -26.67 -21.94
CA ARG A 631 -0.63 -27.29 -23.25
C ARG A 631 -0.91 -28.77 -23.06
N ILE A 632 -2.05 -29.25 -23.57
CA ILE A 632 -2.53 -30.62 -23.41
C ILE A 632 -2.39 -31.36 -24.75
N ASN A 633 -1.88 -32.59 -24.68
CA ASN A 633 -1.84 -33.55 -25.79
C ASN A 633 -2.08 -34.95 -25.22
N GLY A 634 -3.34 -35.37 -25.24
CA GLY A 634 -3.83 -36.58 -24.57
C GLY A 634 -3.50 -36.57 -23.07
N SER A 635 -2.91 -37.66 -22.58
CA SER A 635 -2.46 -37.83 -21.18
C SER A 635 -1.11 -37.15 -20.89
N THR A 636 -0.61 -36.30 -21.79
CA THR A 636 0.65 -35.57 -21.63
C THR A 636 0.45 -34.08 -21.85
N GLY A 637 1.36 -33.26 -21.37
CA GLY A 637 1.35 -31.83 -21.62
C GLY A 637 2.62 -31.13 -21.17
N THR A 638 2.61 -29.80 -21.24
CA THR A 638 3.68 -28.94 -20.71
C THR A 638 3.08 -27.75 -19.98
N LEU A 639 3.68 -27.40 -18.84
CA LEU A 639 3.47 -26.11 -18.18
C LEU A 639 4.52 -25.13 -18.70
N VAL A 640 4.05 -24.06 -19.34
CA VAL A 640 4.85 -22.97 -19.88
C VAL A 640 4.57 -21.71 -19.04
N ALA A 641 5.57 -20.90 -18.75
CA ALA A 641 5.36 -19.56 -18.18
C ALA A 641 6.51 -18.62 -18.55
N ASN A 642 6.35 -17.33 -18.27
CA ASN A 642 7.43 -16.36 -18.31
C ASN A 642 8.23 -16.46 -17.00
N VAL A 643 9.56 -16.50 -17.06
CA VAL A 643 10.42 -16.56 -15.86
C VAL A 643 11.57 -15.55 -15.89
N GLU A 644 11.61 -14.68 -14.88
CA GLU A 644 12.78 -13.84 -14.55
C GLU A 644 13.36 -14.38 -13.24
N SER A 645 14.65 -14.67 -13.17
CA SER A 645 15.28 -15.16 -11.94
C SER A 645 16.72 -14.69 -11.77
N ASN A 646 17.09 -14.35 -10.54
CA ASN A 646 18.47 -14.07 -10.17
C ASN A 646 19.31 -15.34 -10.13
N ASP A 647 20.59 -15.22 -10.53
CA ASP A 647 21.59 -16.23 -10.23
C ASP A 647 22.00 -16.23 -8.74
N THR A 648 22.83 -17.20 -8.34
CA THR A 648 23.31 -17.33 -6.95
C THR A 648 24.17 -16.15 -6.43
N ALA A 649 24.57 -15.22 -7.30
CA ALA A 649 25.28 -13.99 -6.96
C ALA A 649 24.36 -12.75 -6.96
N GLY A 650 23.07 -12.90 -7.30
CA GLY A 650 22.08 -11.83 -7.36
C GLY A 650 22.01 -11.09 -8.70
N ASN A 651 22.61 -11.63 -9.77
CA ASN A 651 22.48 -11.04 -11.11
C ASN A 651 21.16 -11.50 -11.75
N PRO A 652 20.28 -10.60 -12.22
CA PRO A 652 19.02 -10.97 -12.86
C PRO A 652 19.26 -11.61 -14.23
N ASN A 653 18.47 -12.64 -14.54
CA ASN A 653 18.37 -13.25 -15.86
C ASN A 653 16.89 -13.36 -16.26
N ASP A 654 16.54 -12.81 -17.41
CA ASP A 654 15.24 -13.05 -18.05
C ASP A 654 15.37 -14.28 -18.95
N PHE A 655 14.64 -15.35 -18.63
CA PHE A 655 14.58 -16.58 -19.43
C PHE A 655 13.47 -16.50 -20.48
N GLY A 656 12.61 -15.48 -20.42
CA GLY A 656 11.43 -15.33 -21.25
C GLY A 656 10.43 -16.48 -21.04
N ARG A 657 9.71 -16.83 -22.11
CA ARG A 657 8.68 -17.86 -22.09
C ARG A 657 9.27 -19.26 -22.27
N VAL A 658 9.43 -20.00 -21.18
CA VAL A 658 10.05 -21.33 -21.11
C VAL A 658 9.04 -22.41 -20.76
N VAL A 659 9.31 -23.66 -21.18
CA VAL A 659 8.66 -24.84 -20.60
C VAL A 659 9.27 -25.02 -19.20
N ILE A 660 8.49 -24.85 -18.13
CA ILE A 660 8.96 -25.06 -16.76
C ILE A 660 8.84 -26.54 -16.38
N ALA A 661 7.79 -27.21 -16.82
CA ALA A 661 7.54 -28.60 -16.45
C ALA A 661 6.88 -29.41 -17.56
N ASP A 662 7.26 -30.68 -17.66
CA ASP A 662 6.49 -31.71 -18.33
C ASP A 662 5.32 -32.14 -17.43
N LEU A 663 4.14 -32.30 -18.03
CA LEU A 663 2.91 -32.69 -17.34
C LEU A 663 2.49 -34.10 -17.78
N ALA A 664 2.18 -34.97 -16.81
CA ALA A 664 1.38 -36.17 -17.06
C ALA A 664 -0.05 -35.88 -16.60
N VAL A 665 -0.95 -35.69 -17.55
CA VAL A 665 -2.36 -35.35 -17.30
C VAL A 665 -3.07 -36.60 -16.78
N THR A 666 -3.44 -36.56 -15.51
CA THR A 666 -4.11 -37.66 -14.81
C THR A 666 -5.60 -37.68 -15.12
N GLU A 667 -6.23 -36.50 -15.15
CA GLU A 667 -7.65 -36.34 -15.46
C GLU A 667 -7.87 -35.04 -16.25
N ALA A 668 -8.83 -35.04 -17.18
CA ALA A 668 -9.28 -33.86 -17.92
C ALA A 668 -10.69 -34.12 -18.48
N THR A 669 -11.69 -34.05 -17.61
CA THR A 669 -13.10 -34.39 -17.92
C THR A 669 -13.91 -33.16 -18.27
N VAL A 670 -14.98 -33.32 -19.05
CA VAL A 670 -15.88 -32.22 -19.47
C VAL A 670 -17.30 -32.52 -19.01
N ALA A 671 -17.83 -31.70 -18.11
CA ALA A 671 -19.20 -31.79 -17.60
C ALA A 671 -19.84 -30.39 -17.53
N ASP A 672 -21.09 -30.25 -17.98
CA ASP A 672 -21.87 -29.01 -17.95
C ASP A 672 -21.13 -27.76 -18.51
N GLY A 673 -20.31 -27.97 -19.54
CA GLY A 673 -19.50 -26.90 -20.16
C GLY A 673 -18.21 -26.55 -19.41
N ILE A 674 -17.89 -27.24 -18.31
CA ILE A 674 -16.65 -27.06 -17.55
C ILE A 674 -15.69 -28.22 -17.79
N VAL A 675 -14.43 -27.89 -18.09
CA VAL A 675 -13.28 -28.80 -17.93
C VAL A 675 -12.89 -28.85 -16.47
N ASP A 676 -12.70 -30.05 -15.93
CA ASP A 676 -12.05 -30.29 -14.63
C ASP A 676 -10.90 -31.26 -14.82
N GLY A 677 -9.69 -30.89 -14.38
CA GLY A 677 -8.48 -31.64 -14.69
C GLY A 677 -7.31 -31.44 -13.73
N SER A 678 -6.39 -32.39 -13.80
CA SER A 678 -5.19 -32.46 -12.95
C SER A 678 -4.02 -33.10 -13.70
N ALA A 679 -2.80 -32.74 -13.31
CA ALA A 679 -1.57 -33.33 -13.83
C ALA A 679 -0.45 -33.34 -12.78
N SER A 680 0.36 -34.39 -12.76
CA SER A 680 1.65 -34.36 -12.04
C SER A 680 2.68 -33.59 -12.87
N ALA A 681 3.43 -32.69 -12.24
CA ALA A 681 4.45 -31.86 -12.90
C ALA A 681 5.87 -32.34 -12.59
N THR A 682 6.71 -32.42 -13.63
CA THR A 682 8.13 -32.78 -13.54
C THR A 682 8.96 -31.65 -14.14
N LEU A 683 9.94 -31.12 -13.39
CA LEU A 683 10.77 -29.99 -13.80
C LEU A 683 11.54 -30.31 -15.09
N SER A 684 11.44 -29.43 -16.09
CA SER A 684 12.18 -29.54 -17.36
C SER A 684 13.66 -29.16 -17.20
N ALA A 685 14.44 -29.25 -18.29
CA ALA A 685 15.81 -28.73 -18.31
C ALA A 685 15.83 -27.20 -18.22
N GLU A 686 14.94 -26.55 -18.98
CA GLU A 686 14.79 -25.11 -19.06
C GLU A 686 14.26 -24.52 -17.74
N GLY A 687 13.35 -25.22 -17.06
CA GLY A 687 12.84 -24.87 -15.74
C GLY A 687 13.89 -25.05 -14.65
N SER A 688 14.74 -26.07 -14.75
CA SER A 688 15.91 -26.26 -13.88
C SER A 688 16.88 -25.07 -13.98
N ASP A 689 17.22 -24.64 -15.20
CA ASP A 689 18.07 -23.46 -15.42
C ASP A 689 17.38 -22.17 -14.93
N ALA A 690 16.08 -22.00 -15.21
CA ALA A 690 15.30 -20.83 -14.81
C ALA A 690 15.11 -20.70 -13.29
N LEU A 691 15.10 -21.81 -12.54
CA LEU A 691 15.16 -21.84 -11.07
C LEU A 691 16.61 -21.87 -10.54
N ALA A 692 17.52 -21.21 -11.25
CA ALA A 692 18.94 -21.02 -10.91
C ALA A 692 19.74 -22.31 -10.66
N GLY A 693 19.30 -23.45 -11.20
CA GLY A 693 19.98 -24.74 -11.13
C GLY A 693 19.97 -25.42 -9.75
N TYR A 694 19.10 -24.98 -8.82
CA TYR A 694 19.00 -25.58 -7.48
C TYR A 694 18.32 -26.96 -7.47
N TYR A 695 17.39 -27.18 -8.40
CA TYR A 695 16.65 -28.42 -8.59
C TYR A 695 17.06 -29.04 -9.92
N ALA A 696 17.12 -30.37 -10.00
CA ALA A 696 17.55 -31.04 -11.22
C ALA A 696 16.39 -31.24 -12.20
N ALA A 697 16.67 -31.17 -13.51
CA ALA A 697 15.73 -31.64 -14.53
C ALA A 697 15.28 -33.09 -14.25
N GLY A 698 13.99 -33.36 -14.34
CA GLY A 698 13.38 -34.62 -13.93
C GLY A 698 12.92 -34.68 -12.47
N GLU A 699 13.10 -33.62 -11.68
CA GLU A 699 12.62 -33.57 -10.29
C GLU A 699 11.11 -33.29 -10.21
N SER A 700 10.40 -33.95 -9.28
CA SER A 700 8.98 -33.70 -9.07
C SER A 700 8.74 -32.30 -8.51
N LEU A 701 7.76 -31.62 -9.12
CA LEU A 701 7.16 -30.39 -8.62
C LEU A 701 5.83 -30.72 -7.94
N ASP A 702 5.17 -29.72 -7.38
CA ASP A 702 3.79 -29.88 -6.92
C ASP A 702 2.86 -30.12 -8.13
N PRO A 703 1.80 -30.95 -7.98
CA PRO A 703 0.86 -31.20 -9.07
C PRO A 703 0.11 -29.92 -9.45
N VAL A 704 -0.34 -29.88 -10.70
CA VAL A 704 -1.14 -28.79 -11.26
C VAL A 704 -2.60 -29.25 -11.31
N SER A 705 -3.51 -28.42 -10.79
CA SER A 705 -4.96 -28.56 -10.96
C SER A 705 -5.47 -27.45 -11.87
N PHE A 706 -6.43 -27.73 -12.74
CA PHE A 706 -6.97 -26.73 -13.67
C PHE A 706 -8.45 -26.95 -13.99
N ARG A 707 -9.17 -25.84 -14.16
CA ARG A 707 -10.55 -25.80 -14.61
C ARG A 707 -10.70 -24.77 -15.72
N ALA A 708 -11.62 -25.02 -16.65
CA ALA A 708 -11.88 -24.09 -17.75
C ALA A 708 -13.38 -24.08 -18.12
N ALA A 709 -13.98 -22.90 -18.28
CA ALA A 709 -15.33 -22.78 -18.82
C ALA A 709 -15.28 -22.70 -20.34
N LEU A 710 -16.09 -23.53 -21.02
CA LEU A 710 -16.12 -23.69 -22.46
C LEU A 710 -17.41 -23.09 -23.04
N SER A 711 -17.27 -22.31 -24.11
CA SER A 711 -18.40 -21.98 -24.98
C SER A 711 -18.96 -23.22 -25.67
N ASP A 712 -20.20 -23.16 -26.15
CA ASP A 712 -20.84 -24.29 -26.81
C ASP A 712 -20.15 -24.70 -28.13
N ASP A 713 -19.55 -23.72 -28.83
CA ASP A 713 -18.71 -23.91 -30.03
C ASP A 713 -17.55 -22.88 -30.07
N CYS A 714 -17.03 -22.54 -31.25
CA CYS A 714 -15.94 -21.56 -31.41
C CYS A 714 -16.39 -20.09 -31.47
N ASP A 715 -17.67 -19.82 -31.77
CA ASP A 715 -18.20 -18.47 -32.05
C ASP A 715 -19.20 -18.00 -30.96
N GLY A 716 -19.70 -18.91 -30.12
CA GLY A 716 -20.65 -18.62 -29.05
C GLY A 716 -20.04 -18.11 -27.75
N ASP A 717 -20.87 -17.45 -26.94
CA ASP A 717 -20.58 -17.13 -25.54
C ASP A 717 -20.64 -18.41 -24.66
N SER A 718 -19.96 -18.39 -23.51
CA SER A 718 -20.08 -19.46 -22.52
C SER A 718 -21.28 -19.24 -21.61
N ALA A 719 -22.19 -20.21 -21.55
CA ALA A 719 -23.23 -20.29 -20.52
C ALA A 719 -22.70 -20.81 -19.17
N ALA A 720 -21.49 -21.39 -19.17
CA ALA A 720 -20.82 -21.89 -17.98
C ALA A 720 -19.83 -20.87 -17.43
N THR A 721 -19.63 -20.85 -16.11
CA THR A 721 -18.68 -20.00 -15.40
C THR A 721 -18.00 -20.79 -14.29
N LEU A 722 -16.75 -20.45 -13.98
CA LEU A 722 -15.99 -20.99 -12.85
C LEU A 722 -16.36 -20.32 -11.52
N GLY A 723 -17.18 -19.26 -11.56
CA GLY A 723 -17.58 -18.49 -10.40
C GLY A 723 -16.43 -17.71 -9.77
N ASP A 724 -16.69 -17.13 -8.59
CA ASP A 724 -15.72 -16.30 -7.88
C ASP A 724 -14.40 -17.04 -7.61
N LYS A 725 -13.31 -16.28 -7.56
CA LYS A 725 -11.98 -16.75 -7.23
C LYS A 725 -11.92 -17.07 -5.73
N PRO A 726 -11.16 -18.10 -5.29
CA PRO A 726 -10.86 -18.23 -3.86
C PRO A 726 -10.22 -16.94 -3.32
N GLU A 727 -10.53 -16.63 -2.06
CA GLU A 727 -9.91 -15.51 -1.35
C GLU A 727 -8.41 -15.73 -1.20
N ASP A 728 -7.62 -14.66 -1.12
CA ASP A 728 -6.20 -14.79 -0.79
C ASP A 728 -6.03 -15.20 0.69
N GLU A 729 -5.11 -16.13 0.94
CA GLU A 729 -4.63 -16.59 2.25
C GLU A 729 -3.21 -16.09 2.53
N SER A 730 -2.50 -15.52 1.55
CA SER A 730 -1.24 -14.80 1.87
C SER A 730 -1.47 -13.57 2.76
N ASP A 731 -2.73 -13.12 2.87
CA ASP A 731 -3.23 -12.09 3.80
C ASP A 731 -3.92 -12.65 5.06
N LYS A 732 -3.97 -13.98 5.29
CA LYS A 732 -4.65 -14.59 6.45
C LYS A 732 -3.65 -15.17 7.47
N ASP A 733 -3.86 -14.80 8.73
CA ASP A 733 -3.13 -15.33 9.90
C ASP A 733 -3.91 -16.49 10.55
N ASP A 734 -3.21 -17.49 11.10
CA ASP A 734 -3.77 -18.79 11.48
C ASP A 734 -4.70 -18.73 12.72
N GLY A 735 -6.01 -18.95 12.55
CA GLY A 735 -6.98 -19.02 13.66
C GLY A 735 -8.26 -19.81 13.34
N LYS A 736 -8.51 -20.90 14.09
CA LYS A 736 -9.56 -21.91 13.81
C LYS A 736 -11.00 -21.54 14.19
N ASP A 737 -11.91 -21.93 13.30
CA ASP A 737 -13.32 -22.37 13.45
C ASP A 737 -14.36 -21.36 14.05
N ASP A 738 -15.60 -21.22 13.57
CA ASP A 738 -16.48 -22.22 12.94
C ASP A 738 -17.57 -21.63 11.99
N ALA A 739 -18.09 -22.48 11.10
CA ALA A 739 -18.94 -22.28 9.92
C ALA A 739 -20.15 -21.29 9.91
N ARG A 740 -20.29 -20.53 8.81
CA ARG A 740 -21.52 -20.41 7.95
C ARG A 740 -21.12 -20.12 6.50
N GLY A 741 -21.61 -20.88 5.52
CA GLY A 741 -21.05 -20.85 4.16
C GLY A 741 -22.02 -20.52 3.02
N ASN A 742 -21.43 -20.20 1.87
CA ASN A 742 -21.74 -20.79 0.56
C ASN A 742 -20.61 -20.44 -0.42
N GLY A 743 -20.03 -21.43 -1.11
CA GLY A 743 -18.92 -21.20 -2.07
C GLY A 743 -17.73 -22.15 -1.91
N LYS A 744 -17.96 -23.48 -1.91
CA LYS A 744 -16.86 -24.45 -1.93
C LYS A 744 -16.21 -24.52 -3.30
N VAL A 745 -14.89 -24.40 -3.35
CA VAL A 745 -14.05 -24.98 -4.42
C VAL A 745 -13.31 -26.16 -3.81
N ASN A 746 -13.85 -27.37 -3.92
CA ASN A 746 -13.15 -28.59 -3.53
C ASN A 746 -12.15 -28.95 -4.63
N VAL A 747 -10.84 -29.00 -4.34
CA VAL A 747 -9.83 -29.59 -5.24
C VAL A 747 -9.18 -30.79 -4.54
N THR A 748 -9.38 -31.97 -5.13
CA THR A 748 -9.06 -33.32 -4.61
C THR A 748 -9.95 -33.87 -3.49
N ASP A 749 -10.63 -34.96 -3.81
CA ASP A 749 -11.16 -35.93 -2.84
C ASP A 749 -10.63 -37.31 -3.27
N ALA A 750 -9.62 -37.80 -2.58
CA ALA A 750 -9.00 -39.11 -2.84
C ALA A 750 -8.68 -39.81 -1.50
N ALA A 751 -9.71 -40.45 -0.93
CA ALA A 751 -9.54 -41.40 0.18
C ALA A 751 -8.58 -42.55 -0.22
N ALA A 752 -7.84 -43.21 0.67
CA ALA A 752 -8.06 -43.48 2.09
C ALA A 752 -6.71 -43.60 2.85
N GLU A 753 -6.60 -43.80 4.17
CA GLU A 753 -7.56 -44.31 5.15
C GLU A 753 -7.22 -43.81 6.58
N SER A 754 -8.18 -43.91 7.51
CA SER A 754 -8.15 -43.27 8.83
C SER A 754 -7.19 -43.90 9.86
N GLY A 755 -6.53 -43.05 10.65
CA GLY A 755 -5.88 -43.43 11.91
C GLY A 755 -5.82 -42.25 12.88
N SER A 756 -6.89 -42.02 13.64
CA SER A 756 -6.93 -41.04 14.72
C SER A 756 -6.14 -41.52 15.93
N ASP A 757 -5.28 -40.67 16.49
CA ASP A 757 -5.07 -40.50 17.94
C ASP A 757 -4.37 -39.15 18.17
N ASP A 758 -4.77 -38.44 19.21
CA ASP A 758 -4.21 -37.13 19.59
C ASP A 758 -2.83 -37.30 20.25
N ASP A 759 -1.85 -36.45 19.88
CA ASP A 759 -0.84 -35.90 20.79
C ASP A 759 0.01 -34.84 20.04
N GLU A 760 0.27 -33.70 20.68
CA GLU A 760 1.22 -32.70 20.15
C GLU A 760 2.66 -33.19 20.35
N ASP A 761 3.44 -33.30 19.27
CA ASP A 761 4.89 -33.48 19.42
C ASP A 761 5.71 -32.78 18.31
N THR A 762 6.66 -31.96 18.75
CA THR A 762 7.45 -31.07 17.88
C THR A 762 8.46 -31.83 17.02
N GLY A 763 8.81 -31.27 15.86
CA GLY A 763 9.64 -31.89 14.80
C GLY A 763 11.12 -32.21 15.13
N LEU A 764 11.47 -32.41 16.40
CA LEU A 764 12.83 -32.76 16.85
C LEU A 764 13.05 -34.29 16.94
N MET A 765 12.00 -35.10 17.03
CA MET A 765 12.11 -36.57 17.23
C MET A 765 12.13 -37.41 15.94
N ALA A 766 11.82 -36.83 14.77
CA ALA A 766 11.92 -37.52 13.49
C ALA A 766 13.38 -37.93 13.13
N PHE A 767 14.37 -37.24 13.69
CA PHE A 767 15.80 -37.50 13.49
C PHE A 767 16.31 -38.82 14.12
N VAL A 768 15.54 -39.47 14.99
CA VAL A 768 16.04 -40.56 15.86
C VAL A 768 15.64 -41.97 15.38
N LYS A 769 14.72 -42.12 14.41
CA LYS A 769 14.06 -43.43 14.14
C LYS A 769 14.50 -44.25 12.93
N ASP A 770 15.20 -43.72 11.92
CA ASP A 770 15.83 -44.57 10.88
C ASP A 770 17.09 -43.94 10.25
N PRO A 771 18.30 -44.47 10.50
CA PRO A 771 19.56 -43.95 9.96
C PRO A 771 19.98 -44.56 8.61
N SER A 772 19.07 -45.22 7.87
CA SER A 772 19.44 -46.15 6.79
C SER A 772 19.44 -45.59 5.35
N SER A 773 18.90 -44.40 5.09
CA SER A 773 18.65 -43.92 3.72
C SER A 773 19.11 -42.49 3.41
N MET A 774 20.43 -42.23 3.46
CA MET A 774 21.07 -41.45 2.38
C MET A 774 22.60 -41.60 2.35
N VAL A 775 23.16 -41.60 1.13
CA VAL A 775 24.60 -41.63 0.86
C VAL A 775 25.17 -40.22 1.04
N PRO A 776 26.31 -40.03 1.74
CA PRO A 776 26.81 -38.70 2.07
C PRO A 776 27.60 -38.06 0.92
N SER A 777 27.36 -36.77 0.64
CA SER A 777 28.27 -35.95 -0.18
C SER A 777 28.19 -34.43 0.12
N VAL A 778 29.25 -33.96 0.77
CA VAL A 778 29.82 -32.59 0.67
C VAL A 778 29.00 -31.41 1.22
N ILE A 779 28.88 -31.32 2.55
CA ILE A 779 28.87 -30.01 3.26
C ILE A 779 30.05 -30.00 4.26
N ALA A 780 31.25 -29.64 3.77
CA ALA A 780 32.46 -29.62 4.62
C ALA A 780 33.57 -28.63 4.20
N VAL A 781 33.35 -27.77 3.20
CA VAL A 781 34.44 -26.91 2.62
C VAL A 781 34.22 -25.40 2.83
N ILE A 782 32.99 -24.93 3.02
CA ILE A 782 32.67 -23.48 3.04
C ILE A 782 33.21 -22.76 4.29
N ALA A 783 33.37 -23.45 5.43
CA ALA A 783 33.86 -22.86 6.68
C ALA A 783 35.30 -22.30 6.63
N ALA A 784 36.12 -22.71 5.65
CA ALA A 784 37.52 -22.26 5.54
C ALA A 784 37.69 -20.95 4.74
N ALA A 785 36.74 -20.58 3.88
CA ALA A 785 36.89 -19.42 2.99
C ALA A 785 36.63 -18.08 3.70
N VAL A 786 35.69 -18.04 4.64
CA VAL A 786 35.20 -16.82 5.29
C VAL A 786 36.28 -16.13 6.16
N ALA A 787 37.12 -16.92 6.84
CA ALA A 787 38.20 -16.40 7.68
C ALA A 787 39.30 -15.66 6.88
N GLY A 788 39.57 -16.08 5.64
CA GLY A 788 40.58 -15.46 4.79
C GLY A 788 40.20 -14.06 4.30
N ILE A 789 38.92 -13.86 3.98
CA ILE A 789 38.41 -12.60 3.40
C ILE A 789 38.36 -11.48 4.45
N MET A 790 37.97 -11.79 5.70
CA MET A 790 38.03 -10.86 6.83
C MET A 790 39.46 -10.31 7.06
N ALA A 791 40.47 -11.19 7.07
CA ALA A 791 41.86 -10.80 7.30
C ALA A 791 42.43 -9.88 6.21
N VAL A 792 41.96 -10.02 4.96
CA VAL A 792 42.36 -9.15 3.84
C VAL A 792 41.63 -7.80 3.88
N ARG A 793 40.34 -7.76 4.28
CA ARG A 793 39.61 -6.50 4.48
C ARG A 793 40.22 -5.66 5.60
N LEU A 794 40.46 -6.22 6.78
CA LEU A 794 41.08 -5.51 7.93
C LEU A 794 42.45 -4.90 7.59
N ARG A 795 43.30 -5.62 6.82
CA ARG A 795 44.59 -5.07 6.37
C ARG A 795 44.48 -3.93 5.36
N ARG A 796 43.41 -3.85 4.57
CA ARG A 796 43.17 -2.73 3.64
C ARG A 796 42.59 -1.50 4.35
N THR A 797 41.74 -1.69 5.36
CA THR A 797 41.17 -0.58 6.14
C THR A 797 42.23 0.15 6.95
N ASN A 798 43.09 -0.56 7.68
CA ASN A 798 44.14 0.07 8.49
C ASN A 798 45.12 0.89 7.64
N LYS A 799 45.52 0.38 6.46
CA LYS A 799 46.44 1.08 5.55
C LYS A 799 45.86 2.42 5.04
N ARG A 800 44.54 2.51 4.86
CA ARG A 800 43.87 3.78 4.51
C ARG A 800 43.78 4.76 5.68
N ILE A 801 43.65 4.27 6.92
CA ILE A 801 43.66 5.12 8.12
C ILE A 801 45.06 5.75 8.29
N ASP A 802 46.13 4.97 8.12
CA ASP A 802 47.51 5.47 8.16
C ASP A 802 47.80 6.50 7.04
N GLU A 803 47.31 6.26 5.82
CA GLU A 803 47.45 7.18 4.68
C GLU A 803 46.67 8.50 4.89
N VAL A 804 45.50 8.46 5.55
CA VAL A 804 44.73 9.68 5.90
C VAL A 804 45.33 10.43 7.08
N ALA A 805 45.86 9.73 8.10
CA ALA A 805 46.57 10.36 9.22
C ALA A 805 47.83 11.10 8.75
N ALA A 806 48.60 10.50 7.82
CA ALA A 806 49.75 11.14 7.19
C ALA A 806 49.36 12.36 6.33
N ALA A 807 48.23 12.30 5.61
CA ALA A 807 47.72 13.43 4.83
C ALA A 807 47.18 14.59 5.70
N ALA A 808 46.71 14.29 6.92
CA ALA A 808 46.23 15.26 7.90
C ALA A 808 47.35 15.86 8.80
N GLY A 809 48.59 15.39 8.68
CA GLY A 809 49.73 15.91 9.44
C GLY A 809 49.73 15.56 10.94
N ILE A 810 49.04 14.50 11.34
CA ILE A 810 48.98 14.05 12.75
C ILE A 810 50.00 12.93 12.95
N GLU A 811 51.17 13.26 13.49
CA GLU A 811 52.17 12.26 13.90
C GLU A 811 51.65 11.44 15.10
N GLY A 812 51.58 10.11 14.94
CA GLY A 812 51.05 9.20 15.95
C GLY A 812 52.00 9.03 17.14
N GLY A 813 51.57 9.48 18.32
CA GLY A 813 52.26 9.22 19.58
C GLY A 813 52.18 7.75 19.99
N ASN A 814 53.34 7.11 20.19
CA ASN A 814 53.46 5.72 20.62
C ASN A 814 53.03 5.52 22.09
N PRO A 815 52.07 4.64 22.42
CA PRO A 815 51.73 4.33 23.80
C PRO A 815 52.67 3.26 24.37
N GLY A 816 53.77 3.68 25.02
CA GLY A 816 54.62 2.74 25.75
C GLY A 816 55.98 3.27 26.21
N SER A 817 56.02 3.89 27.39
CA SER A 817 57.14 3.90 28.33
C SER A 817 56.72 4.48 29.68
N ASP A 818 57.13 3.86 30.77
CA ASP A 818 56.77 4.22 32.15
C ASP A 818 57.41 5.55 32.64
N ASP A 819 56.65 6.34 33.41
CA ASP A 819 56.98 6.83 34.78
C ASP A 819 55.80 7.63 35.38
#